data_AF-G2G0A4-F1
#
_entry.id   AF-G2G0A4-F1
#
_cell.length_a   1.000
_cell.length_b   1.000
_cell.length_c   1.000
_cell.angle_alpha   90.00
_cell.angle_beta   90.00
_cell.angle_gamma   90.00
#
_symmetry.space_group_name_H-M   'P 1'
#
loop_
_entity.id
_entity.type
_entity.pdbx_description
1 polymer ?
#
loop_
_entity_poly.entity_id
_entity_poly.type
_entity_poly.pdbx_seq_one_letter_code
_entity_poly.pdbx_strand_id
1 'polypeptide(L)'
;MKPVKITDTTLRDAHQSLWATRMRTEDMLPILTELDEVGFFSLEVWGGATFDVCLRFLGEDPWERLRLIKSYVKKTPLQMLLRGQSLVGYTHYPDDVVREFVSLSVKNGIDIIRIFDALNDVRNMVVPMEAAKAAGAHVQASVVYTISPVHTTEHYLETATALVKLGADSICIKDMAGLLTPFKAFELVTLLKKELGIMVHLHSHYIGGMAVGAYLKAAEAGADVIDTASVPIAFGASQPPVETVVRAFQETEYDSGLNLRDLFHIAKYFEALRKSRGFDRGVTRITDMRVFDHQVPGGMISNLVSQLEEQKALDRIHDVLDEIPKVRAELGYPPLVTPASQIVGTQAVLNVLSGARYKLIPGEVKAYVRGLYGRPPAPIDPDIQKKIIGDEEPLTVRPADKLEPGMAKAERESAGLARSPEDVISYAMFPQVAKKFFEGREIGVIPREEPKVAKVTKDTEETTQTGAAWLSKEDSKMNLKEIKELIKLIDETEISELNLESDGVKVAIRKGPSVVTGVPVMAPTHQQPAIAQVAAKPVVQQAPIVEASLATTAAPEPVVLENTESIVSPMVGTFYQSPAPDAPPYVELGQLVKVGQPVCILEAMKLMNEIESEVEGKIIQILVENGQPVEYGQPLFIIQK
;
A
#
# COMPACT_ATOMS: atom_id res chain seq x y z
N MET A 1 -30.21 -13.12 14.50
CA MET A 1 -31.48 -12.38 14.63
C MET A 1 -32.14 -12.34 13.26
N LYS A 2 -33.40 -11.89 13.17
CA LYS A 2 -34.06 -11.50 11.91
C LYS A 2 -34.70 -10.12 12.17
N PRO A 3 -34.53 -9.11 11.31
CA PRO A 3 -33.82 -9.11 10.03
C PRO A 3 -32.28 -9.09 10.15
N VAL A 4 -31.58 -9.26 9.03
CA VAL A 4 -30.11 -9.10 8.93
C VAL A 4 -29.78 -7.61 8.93
N LYS A 5 -28.68 -7.25 9.61
CA LYS A 5 -28.17 -5.88 9.64
C LYS A 5 -26.98 -5.70 8.71
N ILE A 6 -26.74 -4.46 8.28
CA ILE A 6 -25.71 -4.14 7.30
C ILE A 6 -24.79 -3.07 7.86
N THR A 7 -23.48 -3.30 7.74
CA THR A 7 -22.45 -2.28 7.95
C THR A 7 -22.00 -1.76 6.58
N ASP A 8 -21.81 -0.46 6.45
CA ASP A 8 -21.19 0.13 5.25
C ASP A 8 -19.71 0.41 5.49
N THR A 9 -18.88 0.08 4.51
CA THR A 9 -17.42 0.19 4.53
C THR A 9 -16.89 1.21 3.51
N THR A 10 -17.78 2.00 2.91
CA THR A 10 -17.49 2.96 1.83
C THR A 10 -16.41 3.97 2.23
N LEU A 11 -16.44 4.42 3.49
CA LEU A 11 -15.54 5.43 4.04
C LEU A 11 -14.20 4.87 4.57
N ARG A 12 -14.00 3.54 4.56
CA ARG A 12 -12.75 2.89 5.01
C ARG A 12 -12.27 1.81 4.05
N ASP A 13 -12.85 0.62 4.06
CA ASP A 13 -12.29 -0.54 3.34
C ASP A 13 -12.45 -0.42 1.82
N ALA A 14 -13.53 0.20 1.34
CA ALA A 14 -13.82 0.27 -0.09
C ALA A 14 -12.77 1.11 -0.85
N HIS A 15 -12.49 2.34 -0.38
CA HIS A 15 -11.45 3.19 -0.98
C HIS A 15 -10.03 2.74 -0.62
N GLN A 16 -9.83 2.05 0.51
CA GLN A 16 -8.58 1.34 0.79
C GLN A 16 -8.31 0.25 -0.27
N SER A 17 -9.35 -0.48 -0.69
CA SER A 17 -9.26 -1.59 -1.64
C SER A 17 -9.12 -1.15 -3.09
N LEU A 18 -9.83 -0.08 -3.51
CA LEU A 18 -9.87 0.35 -4.91
C LEU A 18 -9.02 1.59 -5.22
N TRP A 19 -8.93 2.55 -4.29
CA TRP A 19 -8.40 3.89 -4.55
C TRP A 19 -7.14 4.17 -3.72
N ALA A 20 -6.38 3.13 -3.35
CA ALA A 20 -5.16 3.22 -2.53
C ALA A 20 -5.33 4.05 -1.24
N THR A 21 -6.52 3.99 -0.64
CA THR A 21 -6.93 4.75 0.56
C THR A 21 -6.95 6.28 0.37
N ARG A 22 -7.03 6.77 -0.88
CA ARG A 22 -6.86 8.19 -1.22
C ARG A 22 -8.13 9.06 -1.14
N MET A 23 -9.24 8.56 -0.58
CA MET A 23 -10.42 9.41 -0.32
C MET A 23 -10.09 10.45 0.77
N ARG A 24 -10.24 11.73 0.46
CA ARG A 24 -9.96 12.86 1.36
C ARG A 24 -11.10 13.11 2.34
N THR A 25 -10.82 13.73 3.48
CA THR A 25 -11.88 14.08 4.45
C THR A 25 -12.93 15.00 3.82
N GLU A 26 -12.51 15.96 2.98
CA GLU A 26 -13.40 16.86 2.23
C GLU A 26 -14.36 16.14 1.26
N ASP A 27 -13.99 14.94 0.79
CA ASP A 27 -14.82 14.08 -0.07
C ASP A 27 -15.80 13.22 0.74
N MET A 28 -15.70 13.22 2.08
CA MET A 28 -16.59 12.48 2.96
C MET A 28 -17.69 13.38 3.52
N LEU A 29 -17.33 14.58 4.01
CA LEU A 29 -18.25 15.49 4.72
C LEU A 29 -19.60 15.73 4.03
N PRO A 30 -19.69 15.94 2.69
CA PRO A 30 -20.94 16.33 2.04
C PRO A 30 -22.04 15.26 2.01
N ILE A 31 -21.75 14.01 2.39
CA ILE A 31 -22.71 12.88 2.34
C ILE A 31 -22.87 12.17 3.70
N LEU A 32 -22.23 12.68 4.76
CA LEU A 32 -22.25 12.03 6.08
C LEU A 32 -23.64 12.02 6.74
N THR A 33 -24.44 13.06 6.52
CA THR A 33 -25.79 13.15 7.13
C THR A 33 -26.69 12.10 6.50
N GLU A 34 -26.65 11.98 5.18
CA GLU A 34 -27.41 11.01 4.40
C GLU A 34 -27.03 9.58 4.80
N LEU A 35 -25.73 9.28 4.97
CA LEU A 35 -25.24 7.99 5.48
C LEU A 35 -25.76 7.68 6.89
N ASP A 36 -25.85 8.68 7.77
CA ASP A 36 -26.35 8.52 9.15
C ASP A 36 -27.87 8.28 9.24
N GLU A 37 -28.64 8.74 8.24
CA GLU A 37 -30.09 8.53 8.16
C GLU A 37 -30.51 7.16 7.58
N VAL A 38 -29.61 6.44 6.89
CA VAL A 38 -29.95 5.15 6.24
C VAL A 38 -30.43 4.09 7.23
N GLY A 39 -29.86 4.07 8.44
CA GLY A 39 -30.12 3.03 9.45
C GLY A 39 -29.19 1.82 9.35
N PHE A 40 -27.93 2.02 8.96
CA PHE A 40 -26.89 1.00 9.04
C PHE A 40 -26.64 0.53 10.50
N PHE A 41 -26.08 -0.67 10.65
CA PHE A 41 -25.60 -1.19 11.94
C PHE A 41 -24.42 -0.38 12.48
N SER A 42 -23.48 -0.07 11.59
CA SER A 42 -22.36 0.81 11.82
C SER A 42 -21.85 1.36 10.48
N LEU A 43 -21.09 2.45 10.55
CA LEU A 43 -20.27 2.94 9.45
C LEU A 43 -18.82 2.64 9.79
N GLU A 44 -18.14 1.86 8.95
CA GLU A 44 -16.71 1.65 9.09
C GLU A 44 -15.95 2.81 8.43
N VAL A 45 -15.34 3.66 9.26
CA VAL A 45 -14.84 4.99 8.86
C VAL A 45 -13.36 5.21 9.19
N TRP A 46 -12.74 4.34 9.99
CA TRP A 46 -11.42 4.59 10.55
C TRP A 46 -10.58 3.33 10.78
N GLY A 47 -9.30 3.52 11.10
CA GLY A 47 -8.33 2.43 11.24
C GLY A 47 -7.93 1.79 9.90
N GLY A 48 -7.45 0.55 9.94
CA GLY A 48 -6.85 -0.09 8.76
C GLY A 48 -5.65 0.71 8.25
N ALA A 49 -5.62 1.05 6.96
CA ALA A 49 -4.57 1.88 6.37
C ALA A 49 -4.84 3.39 6.42
N THR A 50 -6.04 3.84 6.83
CA THR A 50 -6.41 5.27 6.71
C THR A 50 -5.51 6.16 7.56
N PHE A 51 -5.06 5.70 8.73
CA PHE A 51 -4.25 6.49 9.66
C PHE A 51 -2.90 6.90 9.06
N ASP A 52 -2.10 5.93 8.60
CA ASP A 52 -0.82 6.18 7.92
C ASP A 52 -1.03 7.01 6.65
N VAL A 53 -2.07 6.72 5.86
CA VAL A 53 -2.31 7.41 4.58
C VAL A 53 -2.73 8.87 4.76
N CYS A 54 -3.49 9.21 5.81
CA CYS A 54 -3.83 10.60 6.15
C CYS A 54 -2.57 11.44 6.37
N LEU A 55 -1.67 10.96 7.25
CA LEU A 55 -0.43 11.64 7.62
C LEU A 55 0.59 11.66 6.46
N ARG A 56 0.82 10.51 5.82
CA ARG A 56 1.91 10.30 4.86
C ARG A 56 1.65 10.94 3.49
N PHE A 57 0.39 10.93 3.05
CA PHE A 57 0.05 11.19 1.65
C PHE A 57 -1.03 12.24 1.45
N LEU A 58 -2.08 12.24 2.27
CA LEU A 58 -3.18 13.20 2.10
C LEU A 58 -2.87 14.57 2.70
N GLY A 59 -1.96 14.64 3.66
CA GLY A 59 -1.67 15.84 4.44
C GLY A 59 -2.88 16.23 5.29
N GLU A 60 -3.43 15.25 6.00
CA GLU A 60 -4.62 15.34 6.86
C GLU A 60 -4.33 14.69 8.23
N ASP A 61 -4.85 15.26 9.32
CA ASP A 61 -4.81 14.61 10.64
C ASP A 61 -5.90 13.51 10.70
N PRO A 62 -5.55 12.22 10.89
CA PRO A 62 -6.54 11.16 11.01
C PRO A 62 -7.46 11.32 12.22
N TRP A 63 -7.02 11.98 13.29
CA TRP A 63 -7.87 12.25 14.45
C TRP A 63 -8.89 13.34 14.17
N GLU A 64 -8.50 14.38 13.43
CA GLU A 64 -9.43 15.40 12.96
C GLU A 64 -10.46 14.83 11.99
N ARG A 65 -10.06 13.92 11.08
CA ARG A 65 -11.02 13.15 10.26
C ARG A 65 -12.06 12.43 11.13
N LEU A 66 -11.63 11.73 12.19
CA LEU A 66 -12.55 11.03 13.10
C LEU A 66 -13.49 12.00 13.82
N ARG A 67 -12.95 13.09 14.41
CA ARG A 67 -13.76 14.12 15.10
C ARG A 67 -14.77 14.77 14.16
N LEU A 68 -14.38 15.11 12.95
CA LEU A 68 -15.27 15.66 11.92
C LEU A 68 -16.36 14.64 11.56
N ILE A 69 -16.02 13.38 11.29
CA ILE A 69 -17.04 12.35 10.99
C ILE A 69 -18.03 12.20 12.14
N LYS A 70 -17.56 12.08 13.40
CA LYS A 70 -18.43 12.05 14.59
C LYS A 70 -19.18 13.37 14.82
N SER A 71 -18.76 14.49 14.24
CA SER A 71 -19.49 15.76 14.31
C SER A 71 -20.76 15.76 13.45
N TYR A 72 -20.79 15.02 12.34
CA TYR A 72 -21.96 14.84 11.46
C TYR A 72 -22.77 13.57 11.76
N VAL A 73 -22.09 12.43 11.96
CA VAL A 73 -22.73 11.13 12.22
C VAL A 73 -23.06 11.01 13.71
N LYS A 74 -24.35 10.95 14.05
CA LYS A 74 -24.89 10.96 15.43
C LYS A 74 -25.72 9.74 15.79
N LYS A 75 -26.38 9.10 14.81
CA LYS A 75 -27.30 7.98 15.04
C LYS A 75 -26.59 6.63 14.90
N THR A 76 -25.67 6.54 13.94
CA THR A 76 -25.03 5.31 13.52
C THR A 76 -23.68 5.13 14.23
N PRO A 77 -23.44 3.97 14.88
CA PRO A 77 -22.14 3.66 15.48
C PRO A 77 -20.98 3.75 14.47
N LEU A 78 -19.89 4.40 14.87
CA LEU A 78 -18.64 4.42 14.11
C LEU A 78 -17.81 3.18 14.43
N GLN A 79 -17.45 2.44 13.39
CA GLN A 79 -16.59 1.26 13.46
C GLN A 79 -15.18 1.56 12.94
N MET A 80 -14.17 0.95 13.59
CA MET A 80 -12.80 0.93 13.07
C MET A 80 -12.24 -0.49 12.95
N LEU A 81 -11.23 -0.66 12.09
CA LEU A 81 -10.42 -1.87 12.01
C LEU A 81 -9.08 -1.71 12.74
N LEU A 82 -8.78 -2.62 13.67
CA LEU A 82 -7.57 -2.64 14.50
C LEU A 82 -6.83 -4.00 14.37
N ARG A 83 -5.52 -3.94 14.07
CA ARG A 83 -4.60 -5.07 13.84
C ARG A 83 -4.01 -5.62 15.15
N GLY A 84 -4.85 -5.83 16.17
CA GLY A 84 -4.41 -6.36 17.46
C GLY A 84 -3.27 -5.50 18.06
N GLN A 85 -2.21 -6.16 18.52
CA GLN A 85 -0.99 -5.54 19.05
C GLN A 85 -0.28 -4.60 18.04
N SER A 86 -0.55 -4.73 16.74
CA SER A 86 -0.01 -3.83 15.69
C SER A 86 -0.86 -2.59 15.44
N LEU A 87 -2.00 -2.42 16.14
CA LEU A 87 -2.89 -1.26 16.06
C LEU A 87 -3.30 -0.91 14.61
N VAL A 88 -2.77 0.18 14.05
CA VAL A 88 -2.92 0.61 12.65
C VAL A 88 -1.57 0.66 11.91
N GLY A 89 -0.49 0.20 12.55
CA GLY A 89 0.87 0.09 12.01
C GLY A 89 1.21 -1.32 11.48
N TYR A 90 2.50 -1.63 11.43
CA TYR A 90 3.05 -2.80 10.71
C TYR A 90 3.84 -3.78 11.60
N THR A 91 4.10 -3.41 12.85
CA THR A 91 4.83 -4.17 13.87
C THR A 91 4.08 -4.08 15.19
N HIS A 92 4.41 -4.94 16.16
CA HIS A 92 3.81 -4.87 17.49
C HIS A 92 4.26 -3.61 18.25
N TYR A 93 3.33 -2.99 18.96
CA TYR A 93 3.59 -1.85 19.85
C TYR A 93 3.61 -2.28 21.33
N PRO A 94 4.32 -1.54 22.19
CA PRO A 94 4.23 -1.69 23.65
C PRO A 94 2.81 -1.53 24.18
N ASP A 95 2.50 -2.19 25.31
CA ASP A 95 1.13 -2.25 25.83
C ASP A 95 0.58 -0.91 26.34
N ASP A 96 1.43 0.03 26.76
CA ASP A 96 1.03 1.38 27.14
C ASP A 96 0.57 2.19 25.92
N VAL A 97 1.30 2.09 24.81
CA VAL A 97 0.91 2.68 23.51
C VAL A 97 -0.41 2.08 23.01
N VAL A 98 -0.60 0.77 23.15
CA VAL A 98 -1.86 0.10 22.77
C VAL A 98 -3.05 0.60 23.59
N ARG A 99 -2.91 0.70 24.91
CA ARG A 99 -3.99 1.16 25.79
C ARG A 99 -4.37 2.62 25.52
N GLU A 100 -3.38 3.49 25.35
CA GLU A 100 -3.63 4.91 25.10
C GLU A 100 -4.20 5.15 23.70
N PHE A 101 -3.70 4.48 22.64
CA PHE A 101 -4.30 4.56 21.31
C PHE A 101 -5.79 4.18 21.32
N VAL A 102 -6.14 3.07 21.98
CA VAL A 102 -7.54 2.60 22.06
C VAL A 102 -8.40 3.56 22.88
N SER A 103 -7.90 4.04 24.02
CA SER A 103 -8.55 5.06 24.86
C SER A 103 -8.89 6.33 24.06
N LEU A 104 -7.91 6.88 23.34
CA LEU A 104 -8.11 8.07 22.51
C LEU A 104 -9.04 7.81 21.32
N SER A 105 -9.02 6.61 20.73
CA SER A 105 -9.92 6.22 19.62
C SER A 105 -11.39 6.29 20.04
N VAL A 106 -11.73 5.71 21.19
CA VAL A 106 -13.09 5.73 21.73
C VAL A 106 -13.50 7.14 22.16
N LYS A 107 -12.61 7.84 22.89
CA LYS A 107 -12.80 9.24 23.31
C LYS A 107 -13.09 10.19 22.14
N ASN A 108 -12.46 9.98 20.97
CA ASN A 108 -12.66 10.82 19.78
C ASN A 108 -13.86 10.39 18.92
N GLY A 109 -14.51 9.24 19.20
CA GLY A 109 -15.83 8.92 18.64
C GLY A 109 -16.06 7.49 18.15
N ILE A 110 -15.10 6.58 18.25
CA ILE A 110 -15.28 5.17 17.85
C ILE A 110 -16.16 4.43 18.87
N ASP A 111 -17.22 3.79 18.37
CA ASP A 111 -18.16 3.01 19.20
C ASP A 111 -17.90 1.49 19.09
N ILE A 112 -17.41 1.02 17.93
CA ILE A 112 -17.13 -0.40 17.64
C ILE A 112 -15.68 -0.57 17.20
N ILE A 113 -14.93 -1.44 17.87
CA ILE A 113 -13.57 -1.80 17.47
C ILE A 113 -13.56 -3.24 16.95
N ARG A 114 -13.33 -3.39 15.64
CA ARG A 114 -13.08 -4.68 14.99
C ARG A 114 -11.61 -5.03 15.15
N ILE A 115 -11.29 -5.93 16.07
CA ILE A 115 -9.92 -6.34 16.40
C ILE A 115 -9.62 -7.66 15.68
N PHE A 116 -8.47 -7.75 15.02
CA PHE A 116 -7.97 -9.00 14.41
C PHE A 116 -6.45 -9.14 14.56
N ASP A 117 -5.95 -10.36 14.54
CA ASP A 117 -4.53 -10.67 14.40
C ASP A 117 -4.27 -11.37 13.05
N ALA A 118 -3.13 -11.10 12.42
CA ALA A 118 -2.81 -11.63 11.09
C ALA A 118 -2.63 -13.16 11.05
N LEU A 119 -2.23 -13.76 12.17
CA LEU A 119 -1.96 -15.20 12.33
C LEU A 119 -3.07 -15.94 13.09
N ASN A 120 -4.15 -15.24 13.46
CA ASN A 120 -5.13 -15.67 14.46
C ASN A 120 -4.48 -15.98 15.84
N ASP A 121 -3.32 -15.38 16.16
CA ASP A 121 -2.71 -15.53 17.48
C ASP A 121 -3.45 -14.66 18.51
N VAL A 122 -4.42 -15.29 19.18
CA VAL A 122 -5.27 -14.69 20.22
C VAL A 122 -4.47 -13.92 21.29
N ARG A 123 -3.20 -14.28 21.53
CA ARG A 123 -2.33 -13.57 22.49
C ARG A 123 -2.08 -12.13 22.08
N ASN A 124 -1.97 -11.85 20.78
CA ASN A 124 -1.81 -10.50 20.22
C ASN A 124 -3.11 -9.67 20.29
N MET A 125 -4.23 -10.26 20.70
CA MET A 125 -5.52 -9.58 20.82
C MET A 125 -5.91 -9.27 22.27
N VAL A 126 -5.25 -9.84 23.28
CA VAL A 126 -5.57 -9.67 24.71
C VAL A 126 -5.61 -8.19 25.11
N VAL A 127 -4.47 -7.49 25.06
CA VAL A 127 -4.35 -6.10 25.51
C VAL A 127 -5.25 -5.12 24.74
N PRO A 128 -5.36 -5.16 23.40
CA PRO A 128 -6.29 -4.27 22.69
C PRO A 128 -7.76 -4.58 22.97
N MET A 129 -8.14 -5.85 23.22
CA MET A 129 -9.51 -6.20 23.65
C MET A 129 -9.80 -5.68 25.07
N GLU A 130 -8.88 -5.89 26.02
CA GLU A 130 -8.97 -5.35 27.38
C GLU A 130 -9.11 -3.82 27.38
N ALA A 131 -8.27 -3.14 26.61
CA ALA A 131 -8.31 -1.68 26.46
C ALA A 131 -9.63 -1.20 25.87
N ALA A 132 -10.17 -1.89 24.87
CA ALA A 132 -11.42 -1.54 24.22
C ALA A 132 -12.63 -1.75 25.15
N LYS A 133 -12.67 -2.86 25.92
CA LYS A 133 -13.67 -3.08 26.97
C LYS A 133 -13.57 -2.01 28.08
N ALA A 134 -12.36 -1.67 28.52
CA ALA A 134 -12.13 -0.66 29.55
C ALA A 134 -12.53 0.76 29.10
N ALA A 135 -12.34 1.08 27.82
CA ALA A 135 -12.79 2.34 27.22
C ALA A 135 -14.31 2.38 26.94
N GLY A 136 -15.01 1.26 27.04
CA GLY A 136 -16.47 1.16 26.85
C GLY A 136 -16.94 0.92 25.42
N ALA A 137 -16.04 0.52 24.50
CA ALA A 137 -16.41 0.18 23.13
C ALA A 137 -16.98 -1.24 23.00
N HIS A 138 -17.77 -1.47 21.95
CA HIS A 138 -18.16 -2.82 21.51
C HIS A 138 -16.93 -3.53 20.92
N VAL A 139 -16.54 -4.66 21.52
CA VAL A 139 -15.38 -5.45 21.07
C VAL A 139 -15.85 -6.51 20.08
N GLN A 140 -15.61 -6.23 18.79
CA GLN A 140 -15.83 -7.18 17.71
C GLN A 140 -14.51 -7.91 17.41
N ALA A 141 -14.26 -9.02 18.10
CA ALA A 141 -13.07 -9.82 17.85
C ALA A 141 -13.25 -10.61 16.53
N SER A 142 -12.18 -10.76 15.75
CA SER A 142 -12.26 -11.31 14.40
C SER A 142 -11.41 -12.56 14.23
N VAL A 143 -11.95 -13.51 13.48
CA VAL A 143 -11.24 -14.68 12.98
C VAL A 143 -10.92 -14.42 11.50
N VAL A 144 -9.63 -14.38 11.15
CA VAL A 144 -9.16 -14.20 9.78
C VAL A 144 -9.33 -15.52 9.02
N TYR A 145 -10.08 -15.49 7.93
CA TYR A 145 -10.42 -16.68 7.16
C TYR A 145 -9.43 -16.93 6.01
N THR A 146 -9.01 -18.17 5.83
CA THR A 146 -8.17 -18.67 4.74
C THR A 146 -8.40 -20.18 4.52
N ILE A 147 -7.69 -20.82 3.58
CA ILE A 147 -7.83 -22.24 3.27
C ILE A 147 -6.44 -22.91 3.28
N SER A 148 -6.29 -23.98 4.07
CA SER A 148 -5.06 -24.80 4.15
C SER A 148 -5.36 -26.10 4.92
N PRO A 149 -4.43 -27.08 4.98
CA PRO A 149 -4.62 -28.30 5.76
C PRO A 149 -4.91 -28.10 7.26
N VAL A 150 -4.52 -26.95 7.86
CA VAL A 150 -4.73 -26.68 9.30
C VAL A 150 -5.94 -25.79 9.61
N HIS A 151 -6.54 -25.17 8.60
CA HIS A 151 -7.64 -24.22 8.77
C HIS A 151 -9.00 -24.91 8.56
N THR A 152 -9.44 -25.67 9.57
CA THR A 152 -10.73 -26.36 9.60
C THR A 152 -11.82 -25.53 10.27
N THR A 153 -13.08 -25.97 10.18
CA THR A 153 -14.22 -25.33 10.84
C THR A 153 -14.08 -25.39 12.38
N GLU A 154 -13.45 -26.45 12.90
CA GLU A 154 -13.10 -26.62 14.32
C GLU A 154 -12.01 -25.64 14.76
N HIS A 155 -10.93 -25.48 13.98
CA HIS A 155 -9.88 -24.48 14.26
C HIS A 155 -10.46 -23.06 14.40
N TYR A 156 -11.41 -22.70 13.53
CA TYR A 156 -12.10 -21.41 13.62
C TYR A 156 -13.02 -21.31 14.84
N LEU A 157 -13.70 -22.39 15.23
CA LEU A 157 -14.48 -22.43 16.47
C LEU A 157 -13.59 -22.31 17.71
N GLU A 158 -12.44 -22.98 17.76
CA GLU A 158 -11.49 -22.89 18.87
C GLU A 158 -10.97 -21.46 19.06
N THR A 159 -10.51 -20.83 17.97
CA THR A 159 -10.07 -19.43 17.95
C THR A 159 -11.19 -18.50 18.40
N ALA A 160 -12.39 -18.63 17.83
CA ALA A 160 -13.54 -17.80 18.22
C ALA A 160 -13.93 -18.01 19.70
N THR A 161 -13.91 -19.25 20.18
CA THR A 161 -14.19 -19.59 21.59
C THR A 161 -13.18 -18.96 22.54
N ALA A 162 -11.89 -18.92 22.17
CA ALA A 162 -10.87 -18.23 22.94
C ALA A 162 -11.11 -16.71 22.99
N LEU A 163 -11.50 -16.10 21.87
CA LEU A 163 -11.86 -14.68 21.79
C LEU A 163 -13.11 -14.34 22.62
N VAL A 164 -14.14 -15.20 22.65
CA VAL A 164 -15.31 -15.02 23.53
C VAL A 164 -14.91 -15.10 25.01
N LYS A 165 -13.99 -16.00 25.38
CA LYS A 165 -13.46 -16.08 26.76
C LYS A 165 -12.66 -14.83 27.17
N LEU A 166 -12.09 -14.09 26.21
CA LEU A 166 -11.47 -12.78 26.44
C LEU A 166 -12.47 -11.61 26.49
N GLY A 167 -13.78 -11.87 26.37
CA GLY A 167 -14.82 -10.85 26.50
C GLY A 167 -15.24 -10.16 25.19
N ALA A 168 -15.10 -10.84 24.04
CA ALA A 168 -15.67 -10.35 22.78
C ALA A 168 -17.21 -10.24 22.84
N ASP A 169 -17.76 -9.10 22.41
CA ASP A 169 -19.20 -8.83 22.34
C ASP A 169 -19.83 -9.39 21.05
N SER A 170 -19.03 -9.54 20.00
CA SER A 170 -19.40 -10.26 18.77
C SER A 170 -18.17 -10.84 18.08
N ILE A 171 -18.36 -11.89 17.26
CA ILE A 171 -17.31 -12.44 16.40
C ILE A 171 -17.52 -11.97 14.95
N CYS A 172 -16.44 -11.52 14.31
CA CYS A 172 -16.39 -11.29 12.87
C CYS A 172 -15.63 -12.41 12.16
N ILE A 173 -16.24 -13.06 11.17
CA ILE A 173 -15.50 -13.86 10.18
C ILE A 173 -14.96 -12.86 9.15
N LYS A 174 -13.64 -12.67 9.10
CA LYS A 174 -12.98 -11.75 8.17
C LYS A 174 -12.32 -12.50 7.01
N ASP A 175 -13.04 -12.61 5.90
CA ASP A 175 -12.54 -13.14 4.63
C ASP A 175 -11.96 -12.01 3.75
N MET A 176 -10.73 -11.61 4.07
CA MET A 176 -9.99 -10.55 3.38
C MET A 176 -9.64 -10.86 1.92
N ALA A 177 -9.72 -12.13 1.50
CA ALA A 177 -9.30 -12.60 0.18
C ALA A 177 -10.49 -13.06 -0.71
N GLY A 178 -11.73 -13.02 -0.21
CA GLY A 178 -12.92 -13.45 -0.95
C GLY A 178 -12.96 -14.96 -1.21
N LEU A 179 -12.38 -15.76 -0.31
CA LEU A 179 -12.24 -17.22 -0.40
C LEU A 179 -13.43 -17.98 0.18
N LEU A 180 -14.31 -17.34 0.96
CA LEU A 180 -15.38 -18.03 1.67
C LEU A 180 -16.50 -18.44 0.69
N THR A 181 -16.64 -19.75 0.45
CA THR A 181 -17.68 -20.29 -0.43
C THR A 181 -19.06 -20.26 0.27
N PRO A 182 -20.18 -20.18 -0.48
CA PRO A 182 -21.52 -20.09 0.11
C PRO A 182 -21.86 -21.21 1.11
N PHE A 183 -21.54 -22.46 0.78
CA PHE A 183 -21.85 -23.59 1.66
C PHE A 183 -20.93 -23.66 2.89
N LYS A 184 -19.67 -23.24 2.78
CA LYS A 184 -18.77 -23.13 3.94
C LYS A 184 -19.16 -21.97 4.85
N ALA A 185 -19.70 -20.88 4.31
CA ALA A 185 -20.30 -19.80 5.10
C ALA A 185 -21.49 -20.32 5.93
N PHE A 186 -22.40 -21.09 5.32
CA PHE A 186 -23.53 -21.71 6.04
C PHE A 186 -23.04 -22.59 7.20
N GLU A 187 -22.10 -23.50 6.93
CA GLU A 187 -21.55 -24.45 7.90
C GLU A 187 -20.86 -23.74 9.08
N LEU A 188 -19.93 -22.81 8.78
CA LEU A 188 -19.16 -22.10 9.80
C LEU A 188 -20.05 -21.20 10.65
N VAL A 189 -20.97 -20.43 10.04
CA VAL A 189 -21.90 -19.58 10.78
C VAL A 189 -22.83 -20.43 11.65
N THR A 190 -23.37 -21.54 11.15
CA THR A 190 -24.22 -22.46 11.94
C THR A 190 -23.47 -22.94 13.18
N LEU A 191 -22.21 -23.34 13.04
CA LEU A 191 -21.38 -23.80 14.15
C LEU A 191 -21.12 -22.67 15.17
N LEU A 192 -20.66 -21.51 14.72
CA LEU A 192 -20.37 -20.38 15.61
C LEU A 192 -21.63 -19.87 16.34
N LYS A 193 -22.77 -19.78 15.66
CA LYS A 193 -24.05 -19.38 16.28
C LYS A 193 -24.52 -20.39 17.33
N LYS A 194 -24.35 -21.70 17.08
CA LYS A 194 -24.73 -22.77 18.00
C LYS A 194 -23.87 -22.78 19.27
N GLU A 195 -22.56 -22.67 19.13
CA GLU A 195 -21.61 -22.89 20.23
C GLU A 195 -21.29 -21.62 21.04
N LEU A 196 -21.35 -20.43 20.43
CA LEU A 196 -20.92 -19.18 21.09
C LEU A 196 -22.06 -18.34 21.66
N GLY A 197 -23.29 -18.48 21.16
CA GLY A 197 -24.47 -17.75 21.65
C GLY A 197 -24.50 -16.22 21.42
N ILE A 198 -23.42 -15.62 20.88
CA ILE A 198 -23.31 -14.18 20.64
C ILE A 198 -23.56 -13.81 19.16
N MET A 199 -23.42 -12.52 18.85
CA MET A 199 -23.56 -11.98 17.50
C MET A 199 -22.43 -12.43 16.57
N VAL A 200 -22.78 -12.86 15.36
CA VAL A 200 -21.82 -13.20 14.29
C VAL A 200 -21.98 -12.22 13.13
N HIS A 201 -20.87 -11.55 12.80
CA HIS A 201 -20.70 -10.66 11.67
C HIS A 201 -19.92 -11.40 10.57
N LEU A 202 -20.35 -11.32 9.31
CA LEU A 202 -19.56 -11.78 8.17
C LEU A 202 -19.06 -10.62 7.30
N HIS A 203 -17.74 -10.53 7.17
CA HIS A 203 -17.03 -9.64 6.25
C HIS A 203 -16.38 -10.48 5.14
N SER A 204 -16.67 -10.20 3.87
CA SER A 204 -15.99 -10.84 2.74
C SER A 204 -15.81 -9.88 1.56
N HIS A 205 -14.63 -9.91 0.94
CA HIS A 205 -14.34 -9.15 -0.29
C HIS A 205 -14.92 -9.85 -1.52
N TYR A 206 -15.38 -9.08 -2.51
CA TYR A 206 -16.11 -9.57 -3.68
C TYR A 206 -15.20 -10.00 -4.85
N ILE A 207 -13.89 -10.15 -4.62
CA ILE A 207 -12.89 -10.30 -5.68
C ILE A 207 -13.16 -11.50 -6.59
N GLY A 208 -13.52 -12.64 -6.01
CA GLY A 208 -13.95 -13.84 -6.73
C GLY A 208 -15.46 -13.93 -7.03
N GLY A 209 -16.25 -12.91 -6.68
CA GLY A 209 -17.71 -12.89 -6.89
C GLY A 209 -18.56 -13.76 -5.96
N MET A 210 -17.97 -14.51 -5.03
CA MET A 210 -18.72 -15.43 -4.15
C MET A 210 -19.45 -14.75 -2.98
N ALA A 211 -19.01 -13.56 -2.53
CA ALA A 211 -19.44 -13.04 -1.23
C ALA A 211 -20.95 -12.76 -1.11
N VAL A 212 -21.65 -12.39 -2.19
CA VAL A 212 -23.13 -12.29 -2.17
C VAL A 212 -23.79 -13.65 -1.87
N GLY A 213 -23.31 -14.73 -2.49
CA GLY A 213 -23.77 -16.08 -2.18
C GLY A 213 -23.41 -16.51 -0.75
N ALA A 214 -22.22 -16.12 -0.27
CA ALA A 214 -21.82 -16.34 1.12
C ALA A 214 -22.71 -15.57 2.12
N TYR A 215 -23.12 -14.35 1.80
CA TYR A 215 -24.00 -13.54 2.65
C TYR A 215 -25.41 -14.12 2.72
N LEU A 216 -25.99 -14.55 1.58
CA LEU A 216 -27.28 -15.24 1.55
C LEU A 216 -27.25 -16.50 2.44
N LYS A 217 -26.21 -17.32 2.30
CA LYS A 217 -26.06 -18.56 3.09
C LYS A 217 -25.68 -18.33 4.55
N ALA A 218 -24.94 -17.28 4.87
CA ALA A 218 -24.67 -16.87 6.25
C ALA A 218 -25.94 -16.36 6.93
N ALA A 219 -26.79 -15.61 6.23
CA ALA A 219 -28.10 -15.16 6.73
C ALA A 219 -29.01 -16.34 7.05
N GLU A 220 -29.14 -17.32 6.14
CA GLU A 220 -29.87 -18.57 6.39
C GLU A 220 -29.35 -19.32 7.63
N ALA A 221 -28.04 -19.32 7.85
CA ALA A 221 -27.37 -19.91 9.03
C ALA A 221 -27.47 -19.05 10.31
N GLY A 222 -28.06 -17.85 10.23
CA GLY A 222 -28.32 -17.00 11.39
C GLY A 222 -27.24 -15.96 11.72
N ALA A 223 -26.38 -15.58 10.75
CA ALA A 223 -25.54 -14.39 10.87
C ALA A 223 -26.39 -13.15 11.11
N ASP A 224 -25.89 -12.23 11.94
CA ASP A 224 -26.65 -11.05 12.37
C ASP A 224 -26.28 -9.79 11.56
N VAL A 225 -25.03 -9.68 11.10
CA VAL A 225 -24.51 -8.51 10.39
C VAL A 225 -23.63 -8.92 9.20
N ILE A 226 -23.68 -8.15 8.11
CA ILE A 226 -22.82 -8.28 6.92
C ILE A 226 -22.23 -6.93 6.47
N ASP A 227 -21.02 -6.92 5.94
CA ASP A 227 -20.35 -5.71 5.41
C ASP A 227 -20.64 -5.49 3.93
N THR A 228 -20.94 -4.25 3.55
CA THR A 228 -21.17 -3.84 2.15
C THR A 228 -20.48 -2.51 1.83
N ALA A 229 -20.51 -2.09 0.56
CA ALA A 229 -20.10 -0.75 0.14
C ALA A 229 -21.08 -0.21 -0.91
N SER A 230 -21.13 1.11 -1.12
CA SER A 230 -21.97 1.70 -2.19
C SER A 230 -21.48 1.30 -3.58
N VAL A 231 -22.40 1.03 -4.51
CA VAL A 231 -22.11 0.48 -5.86
C VAL A 231 -20.96 1.14 -6.66
N PRO A 232 -20.66 2.46 -6.58
CA PRO A 232 -19.57 3.05 -7.37
C PRO A 232 -18.16 2.62 -6.92
N ILE A 233 -18.05 2.13 -5.68
CA ILE A 233 -16.80 1.75 -5.01
C ILE A 233 -16.89 0.34 -4.39
N ALA A 234 -17.93 -0.41 -4.74
CA ALA A 234 -18.07 -1.85 -4.49
C ALA A 234 -17.37 -2.67 -5.59
N PHE A 235 -17.53 -4.00 -5.55
CA PHE A 235 -17.01 -4.99 -6.50
C PHE A 235 -15.48 -5.15 -6.54
N GLY A 236 -15.01 -6.20 -7.24
CA GLY A 236 -13.58 -6.49 -7.38
C GLY A 236 -12.92 -6.66 -6.02
N ALA A 237 -11.79 -6.01 -5.79
CA ALA A 237 -11.12 -6.03 -4.49
C ALA A 237 -11.93 -5.40 -3.33
N SER A 238 -13.08 -4.75 -3.59
CA SER A 238 -13.98 -4.16 -2.58
C SER A 238 -15.06 -5.14 -2.09
N GLN A 239 -16.01 -4.65 -1.30
CA GLN A 239 -17.14 -5.40 -0.74
C GLN A 239 -18.30 -5.54 -1.76
N PRO A 240 -19.30 -6.41 -1.50
CA PRO A 240 -20.54 -6.44 -2.27
C PRO A 240 -21.29 -5.10 -2.27
N PRO A 241 -21.96 -4.72 -3.37
CA PRO A 241 -22.80 -3.51 -3.41
C PRO A 241 -23.97 -3.62 -2.43
N VAL A 242 -24.13 -2.63 -1.56
CA VAL A 242 -25.25 -2.55 -0.60
C VAL A 242 -26.61 -2.63 -1.31
N GLU A 243 -26.74 -1.98 -2.46
CA GLU A 243 -27.96 -1.93 -3.26
C GLU A 243 -28.34 -3.32 -3.79
N THR A 244 -27.34 -4.12 -4.19
CA THR A 244 -27.53 -5.51 -4.63
C THR A 244 -27.89 -6.42 -3.46
N VAL A 245 -27.19 -6.29 -2.33
CA VAL A 245 -27.42 -7.11 -1.13
C VAL A 245 -28.80 -6.83 -0.53
N VAL A 246 -29.19 -5.56 -0.38
CA VAL A 246 -30.52 -5.16 0.09
C VAL A 246 -31.60 -5.71 -0.85
N ARG A 247 -31.45 -5.54 -2.18
CA ARG A 247 -32.44 -6.09 -3.12
C ARG A 247 -32.52 -7.62 -3.11
N ALA A 248 -31.42 -8.32 -2.80
CA ALA A 248 -31.41 -9.78 -2.70
C ALA A 248 -32.13 -10.31 -1.44
N PHE A 249 -32.20 -9.53 -0.36
CA PHE A 249 -32.92 -9.88 0.87
C PHE A 249 -34.34 -9.30 0.95
N GLN A 250 -34.72 -8.36 0.09
CA GLN A 250 -36.06 -7.80 0.05
C GLN A 250 -37.14 -8.87 -0.11
N GLU A 251 -38.29 -8.66 0.54
CA GLU A 251 -39.43 -9.59 0.50
C GLU A 251 -39.14 -10.96 1.17
N THR A 252 -38.00 -11.09 1.88
CA THR A 252 -37.65 -12.26 2.73
C THR A 252 -37.66 -11.90 4.21
N GLU A 253 -37.60 -12.92 5.07
CA GLU A 253 -37.45 -12.73 6.53
C GLU A 253 -36.09 -12.14 6.98
N TYR A 254 -35.15 -11.98 6.04
CA TYR A 254 -33.84 -11.37 6.28
C TYR A 254 -33.79 -9.89 5.87
N ASP A 255 -34.87 -9.34 5.30
CA ASP A 255 -34.95 -7.98 4.77
C ASP A 255 -34.50 -6.92 5.79
N SER A 256 -33.35 -6.30 5.51
CA SER A 256 -32.74 -5.27 6.36
C SER A 256 -33.64 -4.05 6.65
N GLY A 257 -34.64 -3.79 5.80
CA GLY A 257 -35.48 -2.59 5.86
C GLY A 257 -34.83 -1.33 5.27
N LEU A 258 -33.61 -1.41 4.73
CA LEU A 258 -32.93 -0.25 4.13
C LEU A 258 -33.61 0.22 2.83
N ASN A 259 -33.73 1.54 2.67
CA ASN A 259 -34.40 2.13 1.52
C ASN A 259 -33.45 2.25 0.31
N LEU A 260 -33.73 1.46 -0.74
CA LEU A 260 -32.96 1.50 -2.00
C LEU A 260 -32.90 2.89 -2.65
N ARG A 261 -33.90 3.76 -2.48
CA ARG A 261 -33.86 5.12 -3.07
C ARG A 261 -32.78 5.99 -2.44
N ASP A 262 -32.60 5.85 -1.13
CA ASP A 262 -31.65 6.64 -0.35
C ASP A 262 -30.22 6.11 -0.60
N LEU A 263 -30.06 4.78 -0.67
CA LEU A 263 -28.83 4.13 -1.13
C LEU A 263 -28.45 4.56 -2.56
N PHE A 264 -29.39 4.60 -3.51
CA PHE A 264 -29.13 5.11 -4.87
C PHE A 264 -28.91 6.63 -4.93
N HIS A 265 -29.29 7.40 -3.91
CA HIS A 265 -28.91 8.81 -3.79
C HIS A 265 -27.44 8.93 -3.39
N ILE A 266 -27.02 8.20 -2.35
CA ILE A 266 -25.63 8.11 -1.88
C ILE A 266 -24.71 7.59 -3.01
N ALA A 267 -25.14 6.58 -3.77
CA ALA A 267 -24.41 6.07 -4.93
C ALA A 267 -24.19 7.13 -6.03
N LYS A 268 -25.10 8.08 -6.22
CA LYS A 268 -24.90 9.17 -7.20
C LYS A 268 -23.80 10.12 -6.76
N TYR A 269 -23.70 10.40 -5.46
CA TYR A 269 -22.59 11.18 -4.90
C TYR A 269 -21.25 10.50 -5.15
N PHE A 270 -21.11 9.23 -4.74
CA PHE A 270 -19.85 8.50 -4.92
C PHE A 270 -19.49 8.24 -6.40
N GLU A 271 -20.45 8.07 -7.30
CA GLU A 271 -20.18 7.97 -8.75
C GLU A 271 -19.72 9.32 -9.36
N ALA A 272 -20.24 10.44 -8.86
CA ALA A 272 -19.78 11.77 -9.26
C ALA A 272 -18.35 12.06 -8.73
N LEU A 273 -18.10 11.77 -7.45
CA LEU A 273 -16.78 11.87 -6.82
C LEU A 273 -15.73 11.01 -7.55
N ARG A 274 -16.07 9.74 -7.83
CA ARG A 274 -15.21 8.82 -8.56
C ARG A 274 -14.78 9.41 -9.91
N LYS A 275 -15.72 9.99 -10.66
CA LYS A 275 -15.45 10.65 -11.95
C LYS A 275 -14.61 11.92 -11.80
N SER A 276 -14.91 12.79 -10.84
CA SER A 276 -14.22 14.07 -10.67
C SER A 276 -12.77 13.91 -10.18
N ARG A 277 -12.51 12.91 -9.34
CA ARG A 277 -11.16 12.58 -8.84
C ARG A 277 -10.37 11.62 -9.74
N GLY A 278 -10.96 11.13 -10.83
CA GLY A 278 -10.29 10.21 -11.77
C GLY A 278 -10.06 8.80 -11.20
N PHE A 279 -10.93 8.34 -10.31
CA PHE A 279 -10.84 7.02 -9.70
C PHE A 279 -11.54 5.92 -10.54
N ASP A 280 -11.04 4.69 -10.44
CA ASP A 280 -11.61 3.52 -11.11
C ASP A 280 -12.79 2.91 -10.35
N ARG A 281 -13.60 2.12 -11.07
CA ARG A 281 -14.60 1.23 -10.46
C ARG A 281 -13.97 -0.10 -10.07
N GLY A 282 -14.51 -0.76 -9.05
CA GLY A 282 -14.20 -2.15 -8.76
C GLY A 282 -14.59 -3.04 -9.93
N VAL A 283 -13.66 -3.89 -10.35
CA VAL A 283 -13.86 -4.89 -11.40
C VAL A 283 -13.21 -6.19 -10.95
N THR A 284 -13.80 -7.33 -11.34
CA THR A 284 -13.19 -8.65 -11.18
C THR A 284 -12.58 -9.05 -12.53
N ARG A 285 -11.25 -9.10 -12.59
CA ARG A 285 -10.48 -9.53 -13.78
C ARG A 285 -10.16 -11.02 -13.68
N ILE A 286 -9.76 -11.63 -14.78
CA ILE A 286 -9.31 -13.04 -14.80
C ILE A 286 -8.14 -13.25 -13.82
N THR A 287 -7.19 -12.31 -13.78
CA THR A 287 -6.06 -12.29 -12.83
C THR A 287 -6.51 -12.29 -11.37
N ASP A 288 -7.61 -11.61 -11.07
CA ASP A 288 -8.14 -11.45 -9.73
C ASP A 288 -8.85 -12.73 -9.28
N MET A 289 -9.58 -13.38 -10.19
CA MET A 289 -10.26 -14.67 -9.94
C MET A 289 -9.28 -15.83 -9.72
N ARG A 290 -8.02 -15.73 -10.16
CA ARG A 290 -6.99 -16.73 -9.85
C ARG A 290 -6.67 -16.81 -8.34
N VAL A 291 -7.18 -15.91 -7.50
CA VAL A 291 -7.19 -16.09 -6.04
C VAL A 291 -7.78 -17.45 -5.60
N PHE A 292 -8.66 -18.08 -6.38
CA PHE A 292 -9.17 -19.44 -6.09
C PHE A 292 -8.16 -20.56 -6.31
N ASP A 293 -7.14 -20.32 -7.15
CA ASP A 293 -6.07 -21.24 -7.51
C ASP A 293 -4.93 -21.11 -6.49
N HIS A 294 -4.36 -19.90 -6.37
CA HIS A 294 -3.14 -19.65 -5.60
C HIS A 294 -3.37 -18.94 -4.23
N GLN A 295 -4.60 -18.55 -3.88
CA GLN A 295 -4.96 -17.86 -2.62
C GLN A 295 -4.23 -16.53 -2.33
N VAL A 296 -3.63 -15.92 -3.34
CA VAL A 296 -2.93 -14.63 -3.23
C VAL A 296 -3.96 -13.51 -3.42
N PRO A 297 -4.14 -12.59 -2.45
CA PRO A 297 -5.09 -11.48 -2.59
C PRO A 297 -4.74 -10.59 -3.78
N GLY A 298 -5.72 -10.04 -4.50
CA GLY A 298 -5.48 -9.23 -5.70
C GLY A 298 -4.51 -8.06 -5.50
N GLY A 299 -4.59 -7.36 -4.37
CA GLY A 299 -3.65 -6.29 -4.02
C GLY A 299 -2.22 -6.78 -3.72
N MET A 300 -2.02 -8.06 -3.44
CA MET A 300 -0.68 -8.68 -3.37
C MET A 300 -0.20 -9.06 -4.78
N ILE A 301 -1.06 -9.59 -5.65
CA ILE A 301 -0.72 -9.90 -7.05
C ILE A 301 -0.24 -8.65 -7.79
N SER A 302 -0.96 -7.52 -7.68
CA SER A 302 -0.59 -6.29 -8.40
C SER A 302 0.76 -5.73 -7.95
N ASN A 303 1.03 -5.71 -6.64
CA ASN A 303 2.36 -5.36 -6.12
C ASN A 303 3.44 -6.31 -6.65
N LEU A 304 3.17 -7.62 -6.68
CA LEU A 304 4.12 -8.64 -7.10
C LEU A 304 4.41 -8.58 -8.61
N VAL A 305 3.42 -8.23 -9.43
CA VAL A 305 3.59 -7.89 -10.85
C VAL A 305 4.52 -6.68 -11.01
N SER A 306 4.25 -5.57 -10.32
CA SER A 306 5.11 -4.38 -10.41
C SER A 306 6.53 -4.63 -9.89
N GLN A 307 6.70 -5.42 -8.82
CA GLN A 307 8.00 -5.85 -8.34
C GLN A 307 8.76 -6.66 -9.42
N LEU A 308 8.11 -7.58 -10.13
CA LEU A 308 8.73 -8.32 -11.23
C LEU A 308 9.01 -7.44 -12.45
N GLU A 309 8.18 -6.44 -12.74
CA GLU A 309 8.44 -5.43 -13.79
C GLU A 309 9.68 -4.59 -13.48
N GLU A 310 9.82 -4.11 -12.23
CA GLU A 310 11.01 -3.40 -11.73
C GLU A 310 12.29 -4.25 -11.85
N GLN A 311 12.19 -5.56 -11.57
CA GLN A 311 13.29 -6.53 -11.74
C GLN A 311 13.46 -7.03 -13.20
N LYS A 312 12.68 -6.51 -14.16
CA LYS A 312 12.69 -6.91 -15.59
C LYS A 312 12.45 -8.42 -15.81
N ALA A 313 11.66 -9.04 -14.93
CA ALA A 313 11.44 -10.49 -14.81
C ALA A 313 9.94 -10.88 -14.75
N LEU A 314 9.06 -10.11 -15.38
CA LEU A 314 7.60 -10.34 -15.39
C LEU A 314 7.22 -11.71 -15.99
N ASP A 315 8.01 -12.24 -16.91
CA ASP A 315 7.88 -13.58 -17.47
C ASP A 315 7.91 -14.69 -16.39
N ARG A 316 8.55 -14.44 -15.25
CA ARG A 316 8.68 -15.37 -14.12
C ARG A 316 7.46 -15.39 -13.18
N ILE A 317 6.40 -14.62 -13.47
CA ILE A 317 5.19 -14.53 -12.60
C ILE A 317 4.58 -15.90 -12.27
N HIS A 318 4.58 -16.84 -13.22
CA HIS A 318 4.04 -18.19 -13.01
C HIS A 318 4.87 -18.97 -11.98
N ASP A 319 6.20 -18.95 -12.10
CA ASP A 319 7.12 -19.59 -11.14
C ASP A 319 6.91 -19.04 -9.72
N VAL A 320 6.66 -17.74 -9.57
CA VAL A 320 6.39 -17.12 -8.26
C VAL A 320 5.04 -17.56 -7.70
N LEU A 321 3.99 -17.62 -8.51
CA LEU A 321 2.67 -18.09 -8.08
C LEU A 321 2.71 -19.57 -7.64
N ASP A 322 3.55 -20.38 -8.27
CA ASP A 322 3.79 -21.79 -7.88
C ASP A 322 4.70 -21.92 -6.64
N GLU A 323 5.52 -20.90 -6.33
CA GLU A 323 6.43 -20.88 -5.19
C GLU A 323 5.78 -20.36 -3.90
N ILE A 324 4.89 -19.38 -3.99
CA ILE A 324 4.12 -18.84 -2.86
C ILE A 324 3.47 -19.92 -1.98
N PRO A 325 2.71 -20.91 -2.50
CA PRO A 325 2.08 -21.92 -1.65
C PRO A 325 3.09 -22.83 -0.93
N LYS A 326 4.30 -23.01 -1.48
CA LYS A 326 5.38 -23.79 -0.85
C LYS A 326 5.96 -23.02 0.33
N VAL A 327 6.37 -21.76 0.10
CA VAL A 327 6.86 -20.85 1.14
C VAL A 327 5.80 -20.66 2.24
N ARG A 328 4.53 -20.54 1.88
CA ARG A 328 3.41 -20.46 2.83
C ARG A 328 3.30 -21.71 3.70
N ALA A 329 3.46 -22.92 3.13
CA ALA A 329 3.41 -24.15 3.89
C ALA A 329 4.58 -24.26 4.87
N GLU A 330 5.79 -23.97 4.41
CA GLU A 330 7.02 -24.00 5.19
C GLU A 330 7.02 -22.99 6.34
N LEU A 331 6.41 -21.83 6.14
CA LEU A 331 6.21 -20.81 7.17
C LEU A 331 5.01 -21.06 8.10
N GLY A 332 4.43 -22.27 8.10
CA GLY A 332 3.37 -22.65 9.06
C GLY A 332 1.95 -22.22 8.67
N TYR A 333 1.68 -22.11 7.37
CA TYR A 333 0.38 -21.75 6.78
C TYR A 333 -0.25 -20.42 7.25
N PRO A 334 0.47 -19.29 7.37
CA PRO A 334 -0.15 -18.02 7.74
C PRO A 334 -1.29 -17.63 6.79
N PRO A 335 -2.37 -17.00 7.29
CA PRO A 335 -3.31 -16.27 6.44
C PRO A 335 -2.55 -15.18 5.67
N LEU A 336 -2.75 -15.10 4.35
CA LEU A 336 -2.08 -14.11 3.50
C LEU A 336 -2.74 -12.72 3.63
N VAL A 337 -2.73 -12.16 4.83
CA VAL A 337 -3.09 -10.77 5.13
C VAL A 337 -1.82 -9.99 5.49
N THR A 338 -1.84 -8.67 5.36
CA THR A 338 -0.69 -7.82 5.76
C THR A 338 -0.39 -8.00 7.25
N PRO A 339 0.87 -8.23 7.67
CA PRO A 339 2.11 -8.21 6.85
C PRO A 339 2.50 -9.56 6.21
N ALA A 340 1.95 -10.68 6.67
CA ALA A 340 2.32 -12.04 6.24
C ALA A 340 2.23 -12.27 4.71
N SER A 341 1.29 -11.60 4.03
CA SER A 341 1.21 -11.59 2.55
C SER A 341 2.51 -11.14 1.88
N GLN A 342 3.10 -10.02 2.33
CA GLN A 342 4.35 -9.48 1.76
C GLN A 342 5.56 -10.33 2.12
N ILE A 343 5.59 -10.90 3.33
CA ILE A 343 6.65 -11.79 3.82
C ILE A 343 6.74 -13.04 2.94
N VAL A 344 5.61 -13.73 2.72
CA VAL A 344 5.55 -14.93 1.85
C VAL A 344 5.82 -14.55 0.39
N GLY A 345 5.22 -13.45 -0.10
CA GLY A 345 5.35 -13.00 -1.49
C GLY A 345 6.79 -12.70 -1.90
N THR A 346 7.47 -11.86 -1.11
CA THR A 346 8.84 -11.45 -1.43
C THR A 346 9.81 -12.62 -1.33
N GLN A 347 9.67 -13.48 -0.30
CA GLN A 347 10.51 -14.67 -0.22
C GLN A 347 10.32 -15.59 -1.43
N ALA A 348 9.10 -15.73 -1.95
CA ALA A 348 8.84 -16.49 -3.17
C ALA A 348 9.47 -15.84 -4.41
N VAL A 349 9.38 -14.52 -4.57
CA VAL A 349 10.09 -13.79 -5.66
C VAL A 349 11.61 -14.01 -5.55
N LEU A 350 12.20 -13.84 -4.37
CA LEU A 350 13.64 -14.01 -4.16
C LEU A 350 14.11 -15.45 -4.42
N ASN A 351 13.32 -16.45 -4.03
CA ASN A 351 13.58 -17.87 -4.34
C ASN A 351 13.63 -18.11 -5.86
N VAL A 352 12.74 -17.47 -6.62
CA VAL A 352 12.58 -17.63 -8.08
C VAL A 352 13.63 -16.85 -8.88
N LEU A 353 13.96 -15.63 -8.44
CA LEU A 353 14.95 -14.77 -9.11
C LEU A 353 16.39 -15.21 -8.82
N SER A 354 16.71 -15.61 -7.58
CA SER A 354 18.05 -16.12 -7.24
C SER A 354 18.31 -17.55 -7.74
N GLY A 355 17.27 -18.26 -8.20
CA GLY A 355 17.34 -19.67 -8.59
C GLY A 355 17.56 -20.65 -7.44
N ALA A 356 17.57 -20.18 -6.18
CA ALA A 356 17.87 -20.99 -5.01
C ALA A 356 16.97 -20.60 -3.82
N ARG A 357 16.13 -21.54 -3.38
CA ARG A 357 15.16 -21.32 -2.29
C ARG A 357 15.87 -20.93 -1.00
N TYR A 358 15.50 -19.80 -0.40
CA TYR A 358 16.10 -19.23 0.80
C TYR A 358 17.63 -19.00 0.68
N LYS A 359 18.15 -18.61 -0.49
CA LYS A 359 19.52 -18.05 -0.59
C LYS A 359 19.56 -16.61 -0.03
N LEU A 360 18.54 -15.82 -0.34
CA LEU A 360 18.36 -14.45 0.14
C LEU A 360 17.11 -14.42 1.00
N ILE A 361 17.22 -13.82 2.19
CA ILE A 361 16.19 -13.92 3.23
C ILE A 361 15.98 -12.52 3.85
N PRO A 362 14.89 -11.81 3.51
CA PRO A 362 14.60 -10.48 4.04
C PRO A 362 14.53 -10.44 5.57
N GLY A 363 14.84 -9.28 6.16
CA GLY A 363 14.78 -9.08 7.61
C GLY A 363 13.41 -9.40 8.22
N GLU A 364 12.33 -9.15 7.49
CA GLU A 364 10.95 -9.43 7.88
C GLU A 364 10.65 -10.95 7.91
N VAL A 365 11.28 -11.73 7.02
CA VAL A 365 11.21 -13.20 7.05
C VAL A 365 12.01 -13.74 8.23
N LYS A 366 13.23 -13.22 8.46
CA LYS A 366 14.01 -13.54 9.68
C LYS A 366 13.20 -13.21 10.95
N ALA A 367 12.54 -12.05 11.00
CA ALA A 367 11.70 -11.60 12.12
C ALA A 367 10.44 -12.47 12.33
N TYR A 368 9.80 -12.93 11.25
CA TYR A 368 8.70 -13.88 11.29
C TYR A 368 9.11 -15.21 11.91
N VAL A 369 10.22 -15.78 11.45
CA VAL A 369 10.72 -17.07 11.96
C VAL A 369 11.22 -16.96 13.40
N ARG A 370 11.75 -15.80 13.81
CA ARG A 370 12.01 -15.45 15.22
C ARG A 370 10.76 -15.31 16.09
N GLY A 371 9.55 -15.41 15.53
CA GLY A 371 8.27 -15.30 16.24
C GLY A 371 7.83 -13.88 16.56
N LEU A 372 8.46 -12.83 15.99
CA LEU A 372 8.20 -11.43 16.38
C LEU A 372 6.81 -10.90 15.97
N TYR A 373 6.10 -11.61 15.08
CA TYR A 373 4.71 -11.34 14.71
C TYR A 373 3.68 -12.21 15.46
N GLY A 374 4.13 -13.12 16.34
CA GLY A 374 3.28 -14.11 17.02
C GLY A 374 3.49 -15.53 16.50
N ARG A 375 2.63 -16.45 16.94
CA ARG A 375 2.71 -17.88 16.63
C ARG A 375 1.93 -18.19 15.34
N PRO A 376 2.54 -18.86 14.35
CA PRO A 376 1.84 -19.32 13.15
C PRO A 376 0.77 -20.40 13.45
N PRO A 377 -0.23 -20.58 12.56
CA PRO A 377 -1.27 -21.61 12.71
C PRO A 377 -0.73 -23.05 12.77
N ALA A 378 0.37 -23.34 12.08
CA ALA A 378 1.11 -24.59 12.14
C ALA A 378 2.58 -24.33 12.54
N PRO A 379 3.33 -25.33 13.03
CA PRO A 379 4.77 -25.22 13.18
C PRO A 379 5.44 -24.81 11.85
N ILE A 380 6.47 -23.97 11.94
CA ILE A 380 7.38 -23.69 10.83
C ILE A 380 8.18 -24.98 10.56
N ASP A 381 8.48 -25.25 9.29
CA ASP A 381 9.33 -26.37 8.90
C ASP A 381 10.70 -26.25 9.59
N PRO A 382 11.17 -27.27 10.36
CA PRO A 382 12.39 -27.17 11.14
C PRO A 382 13.66 -26.93 10.32
N ASP A 383 13.76 -27.48 9.11
CA ASP A 383 14.91 -27.29 8.23
C ASP A 383 14.91 -25.87 7.66
N ILE A 384 13.73 -25.33 7.34
CA ILE A 384 13.56 -23.93 6.91
C ILE A 384 13.80 -22.95 8.05
N GLN A 385 13.32 -23.23 9.26
CA GLN A 385 13.64 -22.44 10.46
C GLN A 385 15.17 -22.39 10.66
N LYS A 386 15.83 -23.55 10.68
CA LYS A 386 17.28 -23.64 10.85
C LYS A 386 18.04 -22.95 9.71
N LYS A 387 17.51 -22.95 8.49
CA LYS A 387 18.10 -22.22 7.37
C LYS A 387 17.97 -20.70 7.48
N ILE A 388 16.92 -20.19 8.15
CA ILE A 388 16.62 -18.75 8.26
C ILE A 388 17.25 -18.11 9.51
N ILE A 389 17.30 -18.82 10.65
CA ILE A 389 17.81 -18.28 11.93
C ILE A 389 18.93 -19.12 12.57
N GLY A 390 19.43 -20.16 11.89
CA GLY A 390 20.48 -21.03 12.42
C GLY A 390 20.02 -21.81 13.64
N ASP A 391 20.82 -21.77 14.71
CA ASP A 391 20.50 -22.37 16.01
C ASP A 391 19.87 -21.35 17.00
N GLU A 392 19.36 -20.22 16.52
CA GLU A 392 18.55 -19.31 17.36
C GLU A 392 17.19 -19.97 17.71
N GLU A 393 16.76 -19.80 18.97
CA GLU A 393 15.44 -20.26 19.44
C GLU A 393 14.37 -19.18 19.19
N PRO A 394 13.26 -19.48 18.47
CA PRO A 394 12.16 -18.55 18.26
C PRO A 394 11.49 -18.09 19.57
N LEU A 395 10.92 -16.89 19.56
CA LEU A 395 10.17 -16.38 20.69
C LEU A 395 8.85 -17.15 20.88
N THR A 396 8.73 -17.83 22.01
CA THR A 396 7.54 -18.64 22.35
C THR A 396 6.47 -17.89 23.13
N VAL A 397 6.79 -16.75 23.75
CA VAL A 397 5.83 -15.86 24.46
C VAL A 397 5.13 -14.88 23.50
N ARG A 398 4.29 -13.96 23.99
CA ARG A 398 3.70 -12.91 23.14
C ARG A 398 4.80 -11.87 22.85
N PRO A 399 4.99 -11.39 21.61
CA PRO A 399 6.16 -10.55 21.30
C PRO A 399 6.19 -9.20 22.04
N ALA A 400 5.03 -8.64 22.37
CA ALA A 400 4.95 -7.42 23.17
C ALA A 400 5.38 -7.60 24.64
N ASP A 401 5.50 -8.83 25.16
CA ASP A 401 6.08 -9.11 26.48
C ASP A 401 7.60 -8.82 26.53
N LYS A 402 8.22 -8.51 25.38
CA LYS A 402 9.63 -8.12 25.21
C LYS A 402 9.82 -6.66 24.82
N LEU A 403 8.74 -5.88 24.73
CA LEU A 403 8.79 -4.47 24.36
C LEU A 403 8.76 -3.59 25.61
N GLU A 404 9.74 -2.71 25.73
CA GLU A 404 9.76 -1.67 26.78
C GLU A 404 8.64 -0.64 26.55
N PRO A 405 8.05 -0.04 27.60
CA PRO A 405 7.01 0.99 27.49
C PRO A 405 7.38 2.15 26.55
N GLY A 406 6.47 2.48 25.63
CA GLY A 406 6.73 3.41 24.53
C GLY A 406 6.35 4.86 24.79
N MET A 407 5.37 5.12 25.66
CA MET A 407 4.74 6.45 25.79
C MET A 407 5.71 7.52 26.28
N ALA A 408 6.43 7.27 27.38
CA ALA A 408 7.38 8.23 27.94
C ALA A 408 8.56 8.54 27.00
N LYS A 409 8.85 7.67 26.02
CA LYS A 409 9.80 7.96 24.94
C LYS A 409 9.16 8.90 23.91
N ALA A 410 7.98 8.55 23.40
CA ALA A 410 7.26 9.34 22.42
C ALA A 410 6.95 10.77 22.90
N GLU A 411 6.55 10.94 24.17
CA GLU A 411 6.34 12.26 24.79
C GLU A 411 7.58 13.14 24.75
N ARG A 412 8.75 12.61 25.11
CA ARG A 412 10.02 13.36 25.10
C ARG A 412 10.51 13.68 23.70
N GLU A 413 10.38 12.75 22.77
CA GLU A 413 10.91 12.89 21.40
C GLU A 413 10.01 13.72 20.48
N SER A 414 8.71 13.82 20.79
CA SER A 414 7.76 14.71 20.09
C SER A 414 7.56 16.07 20.78
N ALA A 415 8.22 16.32 21.91
CA ALA A 415 8.13 17.56 22.66
C ALA A 415 8.49 18.78 21.79
N GLY A 416 7.59 19.77 21.76
CA GLY A 416 7.72 20.97 20.92
C GLY A 416 7.12 20.84 19.50
N LEU A 417 6.69 19.65 19.08
CA LEU A 417 5.95 19.42 17.82
C LEU A 417 4.53 18.88 18.05
N ALA A 418 4.38 17.97 19.02
CA ALA A 418 3.07 17.46 19.44
C ALA A 418 2.28 18.54 20.22
N ARG A 419 1.01 18.71 19.85
CA ARG A 419 0.07 19.68 20.43
C ARG A 419 -1.02 19.01 21.30
N SER A 420 -1.16 17.68 21.24
CA SER A 420 -2.11 16.91 22.06
C SER A 420 -1.64 15.45 22.27
N PRO A 421 -2.29 14.66 23.15
CA PRO A 421 -2.00 13.22 23.31
C PRO A 421 -2.17 12.43 21.99
N GLU A 422 -3.13 12.83 21.15
CA GLU A 422 -3.36 12.25 19.82
C GLU A 422 -2.13 12.44 18.88
N ASP A 423 -1.44 13.58 18.95
CA ASP A 423 -0.16 13.79 18.24
C ASP A 423 0.95 12.89 18.83
N VAL A 424 1.05 12.78 20.16
CA VAL A 424 2.04 11.91 20.83
C VAL A 424 1.86 10.45 20.40
N ILE A 425 0.62 9.96 20.32
CA ILE A 425 0.32 8.62 19.80
C ILE A 425 0.65 8.49 18.31
N SER A 426 0.34 9.50 17.51
CA SER A 426 0.71 9.51 16.08
C SER A 426 2.23 9.41 15.91
N TYR A 427 3.01 10.07 16.78
CA TYR A 427 4.46 9.94 16.84
C TYR A 427 4.91 8.55 17.32
N ALA A 428 4.34 8.03 18.42
CA ALA A 428 4.67 6.70 18.95
C ALA A 428 4.50 5.59 17.90
N MET A 429 3.52 5.75 17.01
CA MET A 429 3.22 4.82 15.94
C MET A 429 4.08 5.01 14.68
N PHE A 430 4.26 6.25 14.23
CA PHE A 430 4.93 6.58 12.96
C PHE A 430 5.90 7.76 13.12
N PRO A 431 7.02 7.64 13.88
CA PRO A 431 7.83 8.78 14.33
C PRO A 431 8.25 9.73 13.20
N GLN A 432 8.77 9.19 12.09
CA GLN A 432 9.23 9.97 10.94
C GLN A 432 8.08 10.62 10.16
N VAL A 433 6.95 9.93 9.99
CA VAL A 433 5.79 10.42 9.24
C VAL A 433 5.10 11.52 10.03
N ALA A 434 4.85 11.28 11.32
CA ALA A 434 4.26 12.22 12.24
C ALA A 434 5.12 13.47 12.40
N LYS A 435 6.44 13.33 12.59
CA LYS A 435 7.37 14.47 12.64
C LYS A 435 7.28 15.34 11.39
N LYS A 436 7.39 14.75 10.19
CA LYS A 436 7.27 15.47 8.91
C LYS A 436 5.91 16.17 8.76
N PHE A 437 4.83 15.53 9.22
CA PHE A 437 3.48 16.12 9.22
C PHE A 437 3.38 17.30 10.21
N PHE A 438 3.92 17.19 11.42
CA PHE A 438 3.91 18.26 12.42
C PHE A 438 4.75 19.46 11.96
N GLU A 439 5.95 19.24 11.44
CA GLU A 439 6.81 20.30 10.88
C GLU A 439 6.09 21.03 9.73
N GLY A 440 5.44 20.29 8.82
CA GLY A 440 4.60 20.86 7.75
C GLY A 440 3.41 21.66 8.28
N ARG A 441 2.79 21.21 9.39
CA ARG A 441 1.67 21.88 10.06
C ARG A 441 2.08 23.19 10.74
N GLU A 442 3.31 23.28 11.27
CA GLU A 442 3.83 24.54 11.84
C GLU A 442 4.11 25.60 10.77
N ILE A 443 4.69 25.22 9.63
CA ILE A 443 5.04 26.16 8.55
C ILE A 443 3.89 26.44 7.56
N GLY A 444 2.73 25.82 7.74
CA GLY A 444 1.57 25.95 6.85
C GLY A 444 1.71 25.24 5.49
N VAL A 445 2.72 24.38 5.34
CA VAL A 445 3.01 23.61 4.12
C VAL A 445 3.05 22.13 4.47
N ILE A 446 1.87 21.52 4.57
CA ILE A 446 1.75 20.07 4.79
C ILE A 446 2.00 19.36 3.45
N PRO A 447 3.00 18.47 3.33
CA PRO A 447 3.24 17.73 2.10
C PRO A 447 2.02 16.87 1.72
N ARG A 448 1.62 16.94 0.44
CA ARG A 448 0.53 16.15 -0.13
C ARG A 448 1.01 15.47 -1.40
N GLU A 449 0.70 14.20 -1.55
CA GLU A 449 0.74 13.53 -2.86
C GLU A 449 -0.61 13.75 -3.54
N GLU A 450 -0.59 14.33 -4.75
CA GLU A 450 -1.73 14.21 -5.64
C GLU A 450 -1.74 12.81 -6.26
N PRO A 451 -2.91 12.16 -6.41
CA PRO A 451 -3.01 10.94 -7.18
C PRO A 451 -2.48 11.17 -8.60
N LYS A 452 -1.60 10.29 -9.09
CA LYS A 452 -1.21 10.28 -10.50
C LYS A 452 -2.41 9.84 -11.34
N VAL A 453 -3.29 10.79 -11.68
CA VAL A 453 -4.42 10.53 -12.59
C VAL A 453 -3.85 10.14 -13.94
N ALA A 454 -4.11 8.89 -14.36
CA ALA A 454 -3.82 8.46 -15.71
C ALA A 454 -4.64 9.35 -16.67
N LYS A 455 -3.95 10.19 -17.45
CA LYS A 455 -4.61 10.99 -18.49
C LYS A 455 -5.19 10.04 -19.54
N VAL A 456 -6.49 9.78 -19.44
CA VAL A 456 -7.25 9.14 -20.52
C VAL A 456 -7.27 10.11 -21.70
N THR A 457 -6.34 9.91 -22.63
CA THR A 457 -6.45 10.49 -23.97
C THR A 457 -7.72 9.94 -24.61
N LYS A 458 -8.67 10.82 -24.91
CA LYS A 458 -9.92 10.46 -25.60
C LYS A 458 -9.63 10.21 -27.09
N ASP A 459 -9.09 9.05 -27.39
CA ASP A 459 -9.10 8.47 -28.73
C ASP A 459 -10.10 7.31 -28.77
N THR A 460 -11.38 7.68 -28.92
CA THR A 460 -12.48 6.76 -29.26
C THR A 460 -13.56 7.57 -29.99
N GLU A 461 -13.39 7.77 -31.29
CA GLU A 461 -14.53 7.90 -32.18
C GLU A 461 -14.97 6.50 -32.63
N GLU A 462 -16.19 6.12 -32.28
CA GLU A 462 -16.79 4.88 -32.76
C GLU A 462 -17.08 5.01 -34.26
N THR A 463 -16.66 4.04 -35.06
CA THR A 463 -17.30 3.78 -36.37
C THR A 463 -17.58 2.29 -36.54
N THR A 464 -18.88 1.99 -36.64
CA THR A 464 -19.43 0.66 -36.93
C THR A 464 -18.96 0.14 -38.28
N GLN A 465 -18.33 -1.04 -38.32
CA GLN A 465 -18.01 -1.71 -39.58
C GLN A 465 -19.19 -2.54 -40.11
N THR A 466 -19.69 -2.15 -41.29
CA THR A 466 -20.41 -3.05 -42.20
C THR A 466 -20.01 -2.78 -43.65
N GLY A 467 -19.37 -3.76 -44.30
CA GLY A 467 -19.46 -3.96 -45.76
C GLY A 467 -18.45 -3.24 -46.69
N ALA A 468 -17.52 -4.04 -47.21
CA ALA A 468 -17.09 -4.08 -48.63
C ALA A 468 -16.55 -2.83 -49.37
N ALA A 469 -15.20 -2.71 -49.35
CA ALA A 469 -14.28 -2.71 -50.51
C ALA A 469 -14.37 -1.71 -51.71
N TRP A 470 -13.17 -1.21 -52.07
CA TRP A 470 -12.64 -0.71 -53.36
C TRP A 470 -12.35 0.80 -53.53
N LEU A 471 -11.15 1.07 -54.09
CA LEU A 471 -10.57 2.37 -54.56
C LEU A 471 -10.18 3.38 -53.45
N SER A 472 -9.10 4.16 -53.55
CA SER A 472 -7.84 4.12 -54.35
C SER A 472 -6.78 5.00 -53.66
N LYS A 473 -5.50 4.97 -54.08
CA LYS A 473 -4.42 5.84 -53.56
C LYS A 473 -4.61 7.32 -53.97
N GLU A 474 -3.84 8.19 -53.29
CA GLU A 474 -3.56 9.62 -53.55
C GLU A 474 -4.58 10.63 -52.99
N ASP A 475 -4.32 11.16 -51.78
CA ASP A 475 -3.80 12.54 -51.60
C ASP A 475 -3.54 12.83 -50.10
N SER A 476 -2.27 13.01 -49.70
CA SER A 476 -1.89 13.43 -48.33
C SER A 476 -1.04 14.69 -48.37
N LYS A 477 -1.66 15.84 -48.05
CA LYS A 477 -1.00 17.12 -47.71
C LYS A 477 -1.91 17.92 -46.77
N MET A 478 -1.40 18.26 -45.57
CA MET A 478 -2.05 19.18 -44.62
C MET A 478 -2.42 20.51 -45.29
N ASN A 479 -3.60 21.04 -44.96
CA ASN A 479 -4.15 22.25 -45.56
C ASN A 479 -3.84 23.48 -44.69
N LEU A 480 -3.56 24.64 -45.32
CA LEU A 480 -3.35 25.93 -44.64
C LEU A 480 -4.47 26.33 -43.66
N LYS A 481 -5.65 25.72 -43.76
CA LYS A 481 -6.77 25.95 -42.84
C LYS A 481 -6.51 25.37 -41.44
N GLU A 482 -5.93 24.17 -41.35
CA GLU A 482 -5.67 23.46 -40.09
C GLU A 482 -4.59 24.17 -39.26
N ILE A 483 -3.54 24.65 -39.93
CA ILE A 483 -2.47 25.44 -39.31
C ILE A 483 -3.01 26.74 -38.69
N LYS A 484 -4.02 27.38 -39.31
CA LYS A 484 -4.65 28.59 -38.76
C LYS A 484 -5.49 28.30 -37.52
N GLU A 485 -6.16 27.16 -37.46
CA GLU A 485 -6.93 26.74 -36.30
C GLU A 485 -5.99 26.41 -35.12
N LEU A 486 -4.85 25.76 -35.37
CA LEU A 486 -3.79 25.54 -34.37
C LEU A 486 -3.18 26.83 -33.82
N ILE A 487 -2.86 27.82 -34.67
CA ILE A 487 -2.36 29.13 -34.21
C ILE A 487 -3.39 29.82 -33.30
N LYS A 488 -4.68 29.78 -33.68
CA LYS A 488 -5.76 30.39 -32.88
C LYS A 488 -5.91 29.70 -31.52
N LEU A 489 -5.77 28.37 -31.47
CA LEU A 489 -5.78 27.60 -30.22
C LEU A 489 -4.63 27.98 -29.28
N ILE A 490 -3.44 28.26 -29.82
CA ILE A 490 -2.24 28.69 -29.08
C ILE A 490 -2.38 30.14 -28.60
N ASP A 491 -3.08 31.00 -29.34
CA ASP A 491 -3.39 32.36 -28.88
C ASP A 491 -4.44 32.38 -27.76
N GLU A 492 -5.44 31.49 -27.82
CA GLU A 492 -6.53 31.35 -26.83
C GLU A 492 -6.16 30.51 -25.59
N THR A 493 -4.93 30.00 -25.49
CA THR A 493 -4.42 29.21 -24.35
C THR A 493 -3.08 29.73 -23.82
N GLU A 494 -2.66 29.22 -22.66
CA GLU A 494 -1.32 29.50 -22.07
C GLU A 494 -0.20 28.63 -22.68
N ILE A 495 -0.47 27.92 -23.78
CA ILE A 495 0.52 27.07 -24.46
C ILE A 495 1.56 27.96 -25.14
N SER A 496 2.81 27.85 -24.72
CA SER A 496 3.94 28.65 -25.24
C SER A 496 4.59 28.05 -26.50
N GLU A 497 4.51 26.73 -26.66
CA GLU A 497 5.01 25.97 -27.81
C GLU A 497 4.12 24.75 -28.10
N LEU A 498 3.85 24.49 -29.37
CA LEU A 498 3.14 23.30 -29.85
C LEU A 498 3.92 22.66 -31.00
N ASN A 499 4.23 21.37 -30.86
CA ASN A 499 4.93 20.56 -31.84
C ASN A 499 4.02 19.41 -32.29
N LEU A 500 3.85 19.25 -33.61
CA LEU A 500 2.96 18.26 -34.20
C LEU A 500 3.67 17.56 -35.37
N GLU A 501 3.63 16.23 -35.37
CA GLU A 501 4.29 15.37 -36.36
C GLU A 501 3.28 14.38 -36.94
N SER A 502 3.11 14.39 -38.26
CA SER A 502 2.23 13.47 -38.99
C SER A 502 2.71 13.32 -40.44
N ASP A 503 2.68 12.09 -40.98
CA ASP A 503 3.03 11.72 -42.36
C ASP A 503 4.21 12.50 -42.98
N GLY A 504 5.34 12.54 -42.27
CA GLY A 504 6.58 13.14 -42.76
C GLY A 504 6.66 14.68 -42.70
N VAL A 505 5.66 15.35 -42.11
CA VAL A 505 5.66 16.80 -41.88
C VAL A 505 5.76 17.08 -40.38
N LYS A 506 6.76 17.88 -39.98
CA LYS A 506 6.92 18.40 -38.62
C LYS A 506 6.55 19.89 -38.61
N VAL A 507 5.61 20.26 -37.75
CA VAL A 507 5.17 21.65 -37.55
C VAL A 507 5.46 22.07 -36.11
N ALA A 508 6.20 23.15 -35.95
CA ALA A 508 6.51 23.77 -34.66
C ALA A 508 5.96 25.20 -34.64
N ILE A 509 5.10 25.51 -33.67
CA ILE A 509 4.50 26.85 -33.50
C ILE A 509 4.88 27.36 -32.11
N ARG A 510 5.47 28.57 -32.05
CA ARG A 510 5.94 29.21 -30.81
C ARG A 510 5.42 30.64 -30.70
N LYS A 511 4.99 31.04 -29.50
CA LYS A 511 4.49 32.40 -29.20
C LYS A 511 5.67 33.34 -28.94
N GLY A 512 5.78 34.43 -29.71
CA GLY A 512 6.89 35.39 -29.58
C GLY A 512 6.67 36.44 -28.47
N PRO A 513 7.73 36.98 -27.84
CA PRO A 513 7.60 37.99 -26.79
C PRO A 513 7.13 39.35 -27.35
N SER A 514 6.10 39.93 -26.75
CA SER A 514 5.59 41.26 -27.12
C SER A 514 6.55 42.37 -26.68
N VAL A 515 7.02 43.19 -27.63
CA VAL A 515 7.89 44.35 -27.37
C VAL A 515 7.04 45.59 -27.10
N VAL A 516 7.29 46.29 -25.99
CA VAL A 516 6.73 47.62 -25.69
C VAL A 516 7.84 48.67 -25.74
N THR A 517 7.63 49.74 -26.49
CA THR A 517 8.63 50.82 -26.76
C THR A 517 8.32 52.10 -25.97
N GLY A 518 9.31 52.72 -25.29
CA GLY A 518 9.07 53.94 -24.49
C GLY A 518 10.28 54.57 -23.74
N VAL A 519 11.14 55.24 -24.50
CA VAL A 519 12.41 55.99 -24.22
C VAL A 519 12.30 57.20 -23.21
N PRO A 520 13.36 58.00 -22.85
CA PRO A 520 14.31 57.86 -21.69
C PRO A 520 14.55 59.15 -20.83
N VAL A 521 15.53 59.16 -19.88
CA VAL A 521 16.36 60.35 -19.48
C VAL A 521 17.83 59.92 -19.15
N MET A 522 18.79 60.86 -19.23
CA MET A 522 20.26 60.70 -19.39
C MET A 522 21.14 60.70 -18.11
N ALA A 523 22.22 59.87 -18.12
CA ALA A 523 23.70 60.16 -18.14
C ALA A 523 24.31 61.41 -17.38
N PRO A 524 25.66 61.61 -17.22
CA PRO A 524 26.79 60.94 -17.92
C PRO A 524 28.19 60.77 -17.21
N THR A 525 29.10 60.03 -17.92
CA THR A 525 30.58 60.20 -18.04
C THR A 525 31.52 59.93 -16.83
N HIS A 526 32.77 59.50 -16.98
CA HIS A 526 33.76 59.52 -18.10
C HIS A 526 34.71 58.27 -17.99
N GLN A 527 35.73 57.94 -18.81
CA GLN A 527 36.40 58.56 -19.98
C GLN A 527 37.10 57.47 -20.87
N GLN A 528 37.61 57.86 -22.04
CA GLN A 528 38.59 57.13 -22.89
C GLN A 528 39.38 58.20 -23.69
N PRO A 529 40.57 57.93 -24.28
CA PRO A 529 40.60 57.62 -25.72
C PRO A 529 41.75 56.69 -26.18
N ALA A 530 41.82 56.42 -27.50
CA ALA A 530 42.61 55.38 -28.15
C ALA A 530 43.80 55.87 -29.00
N ILE A 531 44.69 54.95 -29.41
CA ILE A 531 45.52 55.01 -30.64
C ILE A 531 45.64 53.58 -31.23
N ALA A 532 45.95 53.45 -32.52
CA ALA A 532 46.17 52.19 -33.26
C ALA A 532 47.63 52.12 -33.83
N GLN A 533 48.07 51.21 -34.73
CA GLN A 533 47.38 50.30 -35.65
C GLN A 533 48.35 49.20 -36.20
N VAL A 534 47.78 48.15 -36.80
CA VAL A 534 48.33 47.17 -37.78
C VAL A 534 49.44 46.14 -37.44
N ALA A 535 49.15 44.91 -37.87
CA ALA A 535 50.00 43.94 -38.60
C ALA A 535 51.06 43.07 -37.88
N ALA A 536 50.63 41.87 -37.46
CA ALA A 536 51.30 40.61 -37.81
C ALA A 536 50.29 39.45 -37.82
N LYS A 537 50.37 38.53 -38.81
CA LYS A 537 49.56 37.29 -38.86
C LYS A 537 50.33 36.14 -38.21
N PRO A 538 49.67 35.32 -37.39
CA PRO A 538 49.86 33.86 -37.43
C PRO A 538 48.58 33.14 -37.91
N VAL A 539 48.76 31.90 -38.33
CA VAL A 539 47.69 31.02 -38.85
C VAL A 539 46.85 30.47 -37.70
N VAL A 540 45.53 30.48 -37.84
CA VAL A 540 44.59 29.69 -37.04
C VAL A 540 43.75 28.86 -38.01
N GLN A 541 43.77 27.54 -37.83
CA GLN A 541 43.03 26.59 -38.67
C GLN A 541 41.88 25.98 -37.86
N GLN A 542 40.73 25.79 -38.51
CA GLN A 542 39.46 25.44 -37.88
C GLN A 542 39.38 23.96 -37.46
N ALA A 543 38.50 23.67 -36.49
CA ALA A 543 37.86 22.37 -36.33
C ALA A 543 36.34 22.59 -36.06
N PRO A 544 35.43 21.93 -36.81
CA PRO A 544 33.98 22.11 -36.64
C PRO A 544 33.29 20.99 -35.83
N ILE A 545 32.02 21.27 -35.54
CA ILE A 545 30.97 20.48 -34.85
C ILE A 545 31.00 18.96 -35.13
N VAL A 546 30.94 18.14 -34.06
CA VAL A 546 30.45 16.75 -34.05
C VAL A 546 29.68 16.48 -32.75
N GLU A 547 28.75 15.53 -32.78
CA GLU A 547 27.79 15.15 -31.73
C GLU A 547 28.43 14.72 -30.40
N ALA A 548 27.86 15.20 -29.28
CA ALA A 548 28.14 14.65 -27.95
C ALA A 548 27.26 13.41 -27.70
N SER A 549 27.79 12.24 -28.06
CA SER A 549 27.24 10.94 -27.68
C SER A 549 27.09 10.81 -26.16
N LEU A 550 26.14 9.96 -25.72
CA LEU A 550 26.00 9.51 -24.34
C LEU A 550 27.28 8.81 -23.87
N ALA A 551 28.17 9.58 -23.24
CA ALA A 551 29.31 9.04 -22.52
C ALA A 551 28.89 8.67 -21.11
N THR A 552 28.63 7.37 -20.90
CA THR A 552 28.49 6.77 -19.57
C THR A 552 29.70 7.17 -18.73
N THR A 553 29.49 7.77 -17.55
CA THR A 553 30.52 7.81 -16.51
C THR A 553 30.77 6.37 -16.07
N ALA A 554 31.83 5.77 -16.61
CA ALA A 554 32.24 4.43 -16.23
C ALA A 554 32.48 4.39 -14.71
N ALA A 555 31.96 3.33 -14.08
CA ALA A 555 32.37 2.98 -12.72
C ALA A 555 33.91 2.83 -12.69
N PRO A 556 34.59 3.16 -11.57
CA PRO A 556 36.03 2.97 -11.46
C PRO A 556 36.38 1.51 -11.77
N GLU A 557 37.29 1.29 -12.73
CA GLU A 557 37.70 -0.06 -13.11
C GLU A 557 38.21 -0.83 -11.87
N PRO A 558 37.80 -2.10 -11.70
CA PRO A 558 38.21 -2.88 -10.54
C PRO A 558 39.72 -3.09 -10.57
N VAL A 559 40.39 -2.73 -9.48
CA VAL A 559 41.83 -2.97 -9.32
C VAL A 559 42.05 -4.47 -9.19
N VAL A 560 42.44 -5.12 -10.30
CA VAL A 560 42.79 -6.55 -10.33
C VAL A 560 44.14 -6.76 -9.63
N LEU A 561 44.08 -6.82 -8.29
CA LEU A 561 45.11 -7.44 -7.47
C LEU A 561 44.93 -8.96 -7.55
N GLU A 562 46.04 -9.71 -7.47
CA GLU A 562 45.93 -11.16 -7.29
C GLU A 562 45.16 -11.46 -5.99
N ASN A 563 44.30 -12.47 -6.04
CA ASN A 563 43.42 -12.93 -4.94
C ASN A 563 42.23 -12.02 -4.56
N THR A 564 41.72 -11.17 -5.47
CA THR A 564 40.48 -10.39 -5.23
C THR A 564 39.21 -11.01 -5.81
N GLU A 565 38.08 -10.84 -5.11
CA GLU A 565 36.73 -11.24 -5.54
C GLU A 565 35.72 -10.10 -5.32
N SER A 566 34.64 -10.06 -6.11
CA SER A 566 33.62 -9.02 -6.05
C SER A 566 32.35 -9.53 -5.37
N ILE A 567 31.86 -8.83 -4.35
CA ILE A 567 30.45 -8.96 -3.93
C ILE A 567 29.63 -8.18 -4.96
N VAL A 568 28.64 -8.84 -5.57
CA VAL A 568 27.73 -8.23 -6.56
C VAL A 568 26.32 -8.12 -6.00
N SER A 569 25.55 -7.17 -6.53
CA SER A 569 24.13 -6.99 -6.21
C SER A 569 23.33 -8.18 -6.74
N PRO A 570 22.60 -8.93 -5.91
CA PRO A 570 21.80 -10.08 -6.37
C PRO A 570 20.39 -9.68 -6.84
N MET A 571 20.08 -8.38 -6.92
CA MET A 571 18.78 -7.83 -7.33
C MET A 571 18.93 -6.38 -7.80
N VAL A 572 17.92 -5.83 -8.47
CA VAL A 572 17.79 -4.38 -8.70
C VAL A 572 17.27 -3.73 -7.40
N GLY A 573 17.84 -2.61 -6.97
CA GLY A 573 17.43 -1.95 -5.72
C GLY A 573 18.22 -0.67 -5.43
N THR A 574 18.10 -0.13 -4.22
CA THR A 574 18.87 1.02 -3.74
C THR A 574 19.87 0.58 -2.67
N PHE A 575 21.15 0.91 -2.84
CA PHE A 575 22.22 0.50 -1.94
C PHE A 575 22.30 1.38 -0.68
N TYR A 576 22.37 0.76 0.49
CA TYR A 576 22.56 1.41 1.78
C TYR A 576 23.70 0.76 2.57
N GLN A 577 24.66 1.58 3.00
CA GLN A 577 25.83 1.11 3.76
C GLN A 577 25.56 0.85 5.24
N SER A 578 24.47 1.40 5.80
CA SER A 578 24.10 1.34 7.22
C SER A 578 22.71 0.69 7.42
N PRO A 579 22.46 0.05 8.59
CA PRO A 579 21.15 -0.55 8.90
C PRO A 579 20.03 0.48 9.18
N ALA A 580 20.40 1.74 9.47
CA ALA A 580 19.50 2.87 9.63
C ALA A 580 20.26 4.18 9.31
N PRO A 581 19.58 5.31 9.02
CA PRO A 581 20.23 6.57 8.68
C PRO A 581 21.23 7.10 9.73
N ASP A 582 20.94 6.85 11.01
CA ASP A 582 21.76 7.29 12.15
C ASP A 582 22.71 6.20 12.68
N ALA A 583 22.79 5.05 12.00
CA ALA A 583 23.61 3.90 12.41
C ALA A 583 24.97 3.86 11.67
N PRO A 584 26.03 3.33 12.29
CA PRO A 584 27.32 3.14 11.61
C PRO A 584 27.17 2.17 10.43
N PRO A 585 28.04 2.26 9.41
CA PRO A 585 28.07 1.30 8.32
C PRO A 585 28.28 -0.14 8.80
N TYR A 586 27.77 -1.10 8.04
CA TYR A 586 28.02 -2.53 8.28
C TYR A 586 29.51 -2.88 8.18
N VAL A 587 30.21 -2.27 7.22
CA VAL A 587 31.65 -2.44 7.01
C VAL A 587 32.34 -1.15 6.58
N GLU A 588 33.61 -1.00 6.96
CA GLU A 588 34.50 0.08 6.52
C GLU A 588 35.59 -0.41 5.55
N LEU A 589 36.15 0.50 4.75
CA LEU A 589 37.25 0.18 3.83
C LEU A 589 38.49 -0.23 4.64
N GLY A 590 38.99 -1.44 4.38
CA GLY A 590 40.09 -2.06 5.10
C GLY A 590 39.67 -3.01 6.22
N GLN A 591 38.36 -3.17 6.49
CA GLN A 591 37.86 -4.14 7.46
C GLN A 591 37.97 -5.57 6.94
N LEU A 592 38.30 -6.51 7.85
CA LEU A 592 38.19 -7.94 7.58
C LEU A 592 36.75 -8.40 7.80
N VAL A 593 36.17 -9.08 6.81
CA VAL A 593 34.83 -9.67 6.85
C VAL A 593 34.90 -11.19 6.79
N LYS A 594 33.94 -11.86 7.43
CA LYS A 594 33.79 -13.32 7.39
C LYS A 594 32.67 -13.74 6.45
N VAL A 595 32.71 -15.00 5.99
CA VAL A 595 31.58 -15.63 5.30
C VAL A 595 30.33 -15.54 6.19
N GLY A 596 29.21 -15.08 5.61
CA GLY A 596 27.94 -14.87 6.33
C GLY A 596 27.86 -13.59 7.17
N GLN A 597 28.87 -12.72 7.12
CA GLN A 597 28.77 -11.39 7.76
C GLN A 597 28.01 -10.42 6.84
N PRO A 598 26.96 -9.72 7.32
CA PRO A 598 26.31 -8.64 6.56
C PRO A 598 27.28 -7.49 6.23
N VAL A 599 27.25 -7.02 4.98
CA VAL A 599 28.12 -5.95 4.45
C VAL A 599 27.36 -4.71 3.97
N CYS A 600 26.08 -4.84 3.61
CA CYS A 600 25.19 -3.72 3.28
C CYS A 600 23.72 -4.14 3.34
N ILE A 601 22.82 -3.19 3.13
CA ILE A 601 21.41 -3.44 2.80
C ILE A 601 21.13 -2.98 1.38
N LEU A 602 20.31 -3.74 0.65
CA LEU A 602 19.61 -3.25 -0.52
C LEU A 602 18.12 -3.05 -0.19
N GLU A 603 17.62 -1.82 -0.34
CA GLU A 603 16.18 -1.60 -0.41
C GLU A 603 15.71 -2.06 -1.79
N ALA A 604 14.94 -3.15 -1.81
CA ALA A 604 14.31 -3.67 -3.01
C ALA A 604 12.90 -4.13 -2.65
N MET A 605 11.94 -3.90 -3.54
CA MET A 605 10.55 -4.33 -3.32
C MET A 605 9.89 -3.75 -2.03
N LYS A 606 10.41 -2.61 -1.53
CA LYS A 606 10.06 -1.94 -0.24
C LYS A 606 10.47 -2.70 1.02
N LEU A 607 11.44 -3.62 0.92
CA LEU A 607 11.98 -4.40 2.03
C LEU A 607 13.50 -4.23 2.08
N MET A 608 14.06 -4.35 3.28
CA MET A 608 15.48 -4.17 3.53
C MET A 608 16.19 -5.53 3.50
N ASN A 609 16.94 -5.77 2.43
CA ASN A 609 17.62 -7.05 2.18
C ASN A 609 19.09 -6.93 2.60
N GLU A 610 19.46 -7.58 3.71
CA GLU A 610 20.86 -7.70 4.12
C GLU A 610 21.63 -8.52 3.08
N ILE A 611 22.75 -7.99 2.59
CA ILE A 611 23.69 -8.72 1.73
C ILE A 611 24.84 -9.19 2.61
N GLU A 612 25.05 -10.50 2.64
CA GLU A 612 26.11 -11.15 3.41
C GLU A 612 27.32 -11.47 2.52
N SER A 613 28.53 -11.43 3.07
CA SER A 613 29.73 -11.79 2.33
C SER A 613 29.77 -13.30 2.04
N GLU A 614 29.89 -13.69 0.77
CA GLU A 614 30.09 -15.10 0.37
C GLU A 614 31.54 -15.59 0.63
N VAL A 615 32.47 -14.68 0.93
CA VAL A 615 33.90 -14.96 1.14
C VAL A 615 34.45 -14.32 2.43
N GLU A 616 35.49 -14.92 3.01
CA GLU A 616 36.32 -14.28 4.03
C GLU A 616 37.44 -13.48 3.34
N GLY A 617 37.75 -12.29 3.88
CA GLY A 617 38.81 -11.44 3.34
C GLY A 617 38.70 -9.99 3.80
N LYS A 618 39.52 -9.11 3.23
CA LYS A 618 39.57 -7.68 3.54
C LYS A 618 38.84 -6.85 2.48
N ILE A 619 37.89 -6.00 2.88
CA ILE A 619 37.26 -5.01 1.98
C ILE A 619 38.35 -4.04 1.51
N ILE A 620 38.66 -4.00 0.22
CA ILE A 620 39.66 -3.08 -0.36
C ILE A 620 39.03 -1.94 -1.16
N GLN A 621 37.80 -2.10 -1.64
CA GLN A 621 37.09 -1.08 -2.40
C GLN A 621 35.57 -1.19 -2.18
N ILE A 622 34.90 -0.04 -2.08
CA ILE A 622 33.44 0.11 -2.15
C ILE A 622 33.16 0.79 -3.48
N LEU A 623 32.25 0.23 -4.29
CA LEU A 623 32.04 0.64 -5.70
C LEU A 623 30.76 1.44 -5.93
N VAL A 624 29.93 1.61 -4.89
CA VAL A 624 28.59 2.17 -4.96
C VAL A 624 28.39 3.18 -3.83
N GLU A 625 27.79 4.32 -4.15
CA GLU A 625 27.48 5.38 -3.18
C GLU A 625 26.20 5.08 -2.40
N ASN A 626 26.11 5.55 -1.15
CA ASN A 626 24.94 5.34 -0.31
C ASN A 626 23.70 6.09 -0.86
N GLY A 627 22.61 5.37 -1.09
CA GLY A 627 21.41 5.86 -1.77
C GLY A 627 21.45 5.70 -3.30
N GLN A 628 22.49 5.11 -3.87
CA GLN A 628 22.60 4.88 -5.32
C GLN A 628 21.75 3.67 -5.75
N PRO A 629 20.97 3.78 -6.85
CA PRO A 629 20.34 2.63 -7.49
C PRO A 629 21.38 1.67 -8.08
N VAL A 630 21.14 0.36 -7.92
CA VAL A 630 21.99 -0.73 -8.42
C VAL A 630 21.19 -1.71 -9.26
N GLU A 631 21.83 -2.29 -10.27
CA GLU A 631 21.26 -3.32 -11.15
C GLU A 631 21.71 -4.73 -10.73
N TYR A 632 20.99 -5.76 -11.17
CA TYR A 632 21.37 -7.16 -10.93
C TYR A 632 22.77 -7.46 -11.50
N GLY A 633 23.63 -8.09 -10.70
CA GLY A 633 25.01 -8.43 -11.04
C GLY A 633 26.01 -7.27 -10.93
N GLN A 634 25.57 -6.06 -10.54
CA GLN A 634 26.47 -4.92 -10.38
C GLN A 634 27.45 -5.13 -9.20
N PRO A 635 28.77 -4.99 -9.38
CA PRO A 635 29.75 -4.99 -8.29
C PRO A 635 29.45 -3.91 -7.22
N LEU A 636 29.41 -4.34 -5.95
CA LEU A 636 29.19 -3.50 -4.78
C LEU A 636 30.49 -3.28 -3.99
N PHE A 637 31.25 -4.35 -3.76
CA PHE A 637 32.49 -4.35 -2.99
C PHE A 637 33.55 -5.22 -3.67
N ILE A 638 34.83 -4.86 -3.53
CA ILE A 638 35.96 -5.75 -3.81
C ILE A 638 36.59 -6.21 -2.50
N ILE A 639 36.73 -7.52 -2.35
CA ILE A 639 37.39 -8.19 -1.24
C ILE A 639 38.71 -8.79 -1.71
N GLN A 640 39.78 -8.63 -0.94
CA GLN A 640 41.01 -9.39 -1.06
C GLN A 640 40.99 -10.57 -0.08
N LYS A 641 41.12 -11.80 -0.58
CA LYS A 641 41.22 -13.02 0.25
C LYS A 641 42.59 -13.14 0.92
#